data_AF-A0A3B9FKZ8-F1
#
_entry.id   AF-A0A3B9FKZ8-F1
#
_cell.length_a   1.000
_cell.length_b   1.000
_cell.length_c   1.000
_cell.angle_alpha   90.00
_cell.angle_beta   90.00
_cell.angle_gamma   90.00
#
_symmetry.space_group_name_H-M   'P 1'
#
loop_
_entity.id
_entity.type
_entity.pdbx_description
1 polymer ?
#
loop_
_entity_poly.entity_id
_entity_poly.type
_entity_poly.pdbx_seq_one_letter_code
_entity_poly.pdbx_strand_id
1 'polypeptide(L)'
;MEDRAKPMRAFLSIAFLWGTWAALPVAGEQSMERGAVILAAKRDPLEIRHGQGEKIASEKIRPGALLTDGHAIATGEGGEAILLLSNGTLVTVGENTTMKLEAFLQEPFDAAGTLAELKEEPSASNILIDLEIGDIVVRTKKLNAKSNFEITTPVGTAGIRGTQFSMNFTPGRGMLLDVTESTVSFRPRAGGALRMVGAGRGLTAPPRMNPAERPVAPQATRRINRSNDKAVISTRRLPMTFVRKSMSRATNRKPPVREDFVPRTRPEGQPGESPDGREPPPGQPEPDKPDAEGPQRGAPDGPDGRPKPDAEPGEQTKPGPGAFIKPDGTEPAKPENPLPVSVSRVSGSPEREKPARASEVLDNIPLARQARKMGRLDEMTAVLAKYDLNGRQADLFFSLSAQAQEKLLGESPEVTARVLRMDGLSKANAYAFFTYSDDTRAKILGLTDEAAVQALEQGLPESLLTRTLTESNLQGSAPDRLPGNSAPQTADKKLLGLGAKLKESGNAFILEELEASSGGAALTDDQIAIAEVADVLASDYSLTGAAGSGPTELKSSQVIGNPFYKEISALYRKLETDQLVAGETTFVGGANLVVPANAQALSPYLSGAGGKTVVLSASGTLVMDGDLSWGDQTADKARLVVMSAGEAKLSPGMTLSSATSDLVLSSRSDLSLDAVKLLVSQEATVHGMRDVSLQNVDFGANAKATVRAARNLNVDGMTFSRPPASVLMEATTLRLSNVNFPATSTIRLNSLKGPIDGKYPNFGTAIPAAQQVGRVNFIQNVSSGGNQINTRQAFDQFGGNLKIGRTGQP
;
A
#
# COMPACT_ATOMS: atom_id res chain seq x y z
N MET A 1 77.70 15.27 76.74
CA MET A 1 76.40 15.95 76.99
C MET A 1 75.50 15.53 75.85
N GLU A 2 74.72 14.46 75.99
CA GLU A 2 73.33 14.49 76.55
C GLU A 2 72.48 15.54 75.81
N ASP A 3 71.30 15.29 75.26
CA ASP A 3 70.31 14.23 75.48
C ASP A 3 69.26 14.26 74.34
N ARG A 4 68.61 13.11 74.08
CA ARG A 4 67.24 12.83 73.53
C ARG A 4 66.63 13.72 72.41
N ALA A 5 66.00 13.22 71.34
CA ALA A 5 65.12 12.05 71.13
C ALA A 5 64.96 11.75 69.60
N LYS A 6 65.27 10.54 69.10
CA LYS A 6 64.43 9.35 68.73
C LYS A 6 63.58 9.43 67.43
N PRO A 7 63.41 8.32 66.67
CA PRO A 7 63.97 8.26 65.30
C PRO A 7 62.95 7.96 64.19
N MET A 8 63.21 8.46 62.98
CA MET A 8 62.53 8.05 61.74
C MET A 8 63.57 7.85 60.64
N ARG A 9 63.58 6.66 60.03
CA ARG A 9 64.62 6.19 59.11
C ARG A 9 64.48 6.81 57.72
N ALA A 10 65.56 7.43 57.26
CA ALA A 10 65.78 7.93 55.92
C ALA A 10 66.35 6.84 55.00
N PHE A 11 66.05 6.91 53.71
CA PHE A 11 66.99 6.55 52.65
C PHE A 11 66.77 7.49 51.47
N LEU A 12 67.86 8.15 51.06
CA LEU A 12 67.95 9.20 50.06
C LEU A 12 68.83 8.69 48.90
N SER A 13 68.24 8.77 47.70
CA SER A 13 68.82 9.11 46.38
C SER A 13 70.04 8.37 45.82
N ILE A 14 69.91 7.91 44.56
CA ILE A 14 70.62 8.43 43.36
C ILE A 14 69.97 7.87 42.08
N ALA A 15 69.92 8.71 41.04
CA ALA A 15 69.19 8.60 39.79
C ALA A 15 69.68 7.51 38.81
N PHE A 16 68.77 7.02 37.93
CA PHE A 16 69.12 6.37 36.68
C PHE A 16 68.13 6.70 35.55
N LEU A 17 68.69 7.06 34.39
CA LEU A 17 68.06 7.41 33.12
C LEU A 17 67.02 6.37 32.64
N TRP A 18 65.84 6.85 32.22
CA TRP A 18 64.89 6.07 31.42
C TRP A 18 65.28 6.10 29.94
N GLY A 19 65.72 4.94 29.43
CA GLY A 19 65.75 4.61 28.02
C GLY A 19 64.48 3.84 27.65
N THR A 20 63.68 4.42 26.77
CA THR A 20 62.45 3.85 26.20
C THR A 20 62.78 2.66 25.30
N TRP A 21 62.29 1.46 25.67
CA TRP A 21 62.20 0.32 24.78
C TRP A 21 60.80 0.28 24.16
N ALA A 22 60.74 0.26 22.84
CA ALA A 22 59.52 0.17 22.06
C ALA A 22 58.86 -1.20 22.27
N ALA A 23 57.69 -1.21 22.93
CA ALA A 23 56.79 -2.35 22.91
C ALA A 23 56.01 -2.32 21.58
N LEU A 24 56.19 -3.38 20.79
CA LEU A 24 55.28 -3.72 19.69
C LEU A 24 53.85 -3.86 20.26
N PRO A 25 52.81 -3.24 19.65
CA PRO A 25 51.45 -3.43 20.13
C PRO A 25 51.02 -4.87 19.82
N VAL A 26 50.73 -5.62 20.87
CA VAL A 26 49.87 -6.82 20.79
C VAL A 26 48.55 -6.36 20.18
N ALA A 27 48.10 -7.03 19.12
CA ALA A 27 46.82 -6.76 18.47
C ALA A 27 45.69 -6.89 19.50
N GLY A 28 45.15 -5.75 19.92
CA GLY A 28 44.09 -5.69 20.93
C GLY A 28 42.79 -6.26 20.38
N GLU A 29 42.18 -7.14 21.17
CA GLU A 29 40.78 -7.54 21.04
C GLU A 29 39.92 -6.27 21.20
N GLN A 30 39.34 -5.78 20.10
CA GLN A 30 38.55 -4.55 20.13
C GLN A 30 37.29 -4.78 20.98
N SER A 31 37.08 -3.96 22.00
CA SER A 31 35.93 -4.07 22.88
C SER A 31 34.63 -3.72 22.15
N MET A 32 33.71 -4.68 22.05
CA MET A 32 32.34 -4.47 21.55
C MET A 32 31.58 -3.46 22.43
N GLU A 33 30.91 -2.48 21.80
CA GLU A 33 30.02 -1.51 22.42
C GLU A 33 28.55 -1.86 22.18
N ARG A 34 27.62 -1.14 22.82
CA ARG A 34 26.18 -1.28 22.55
C ARG A 34 25.84 -0.62 21.20
N GLY A 35 25.25 -1.39 20.30
CA GLY A 35 24.77 -0.88 19.01
C GLY A 35 23.54 0.03 19.17
N ALA A 36 23.28 0.87 18.16
CA ALA A 36 22.12 1.76 18.15
C ALA A 36 21.02 1.26 17.22
N VAL A 37 19.78 1.25 17.71
CA VAL A 37 18.59 0.99 16.91
C VAL A 37 17.78 2.26 16.80
N ILE A 38 17.60 2.75 15.58
CA ILE A 38 16.95 4.01 15.29
C ILE A 38 15.58 3.71 14.69
N LEU A 39 14.52 4.26 15.26
CA LEU A 39 13.20 4.22 14.63
C LEU A 39 13.22 5.15 13.41
N ALA A 40 13.31 4.61 12.19
CA ALA A 40 13.41 5.39 10.96
C ALA A 40 12.06 5.91 10.47
N ALA A 41 11.01 5.10 10.60
CA ALA A 41 9.63 5.47 10.27
C ALA A 41 8.65 4.66 11.11
N LYS A 42 7.42 5.14 11.23
CA LYS A 42 6.34 4.42 11.93
C LYS A 42 4.98 4.66 11.30
N ARG A 43 4.07 3.72 11.50
CA ARG A 43 2.62 3.83 11.30
C ARG A 43 1.94 3.28 12.57
N ASP A 44 1.00 4.05 13.11
CA ASP A 44 0.25 3.63 14.29
C ASP A 44 -0.83 2.62 13.90
N PRO A 45 -1.29 1.75 14.82
CA PRO A 45 -0.90 1.66 16.24
C PRO A 45 0.47 1.00 16.45
N LEU A 46 1.36 1.71 17.16
CA LEU A 46 2.69 1.25 17.56
C LEU A 46 2.90 1.46 19.07
N GLU A 47 3.29 0.40 19.76
CA GLU A 47 3.71 0.44 21.16
C GLU A 47 5.15 -0.01 21.31
N ILE A 48 5.91 0.68 22.14
CA ILE A 48 7.26 0.26 22.52
C ILE A 48 7.29 0.14 24.04
N ARG A 49 7.78 -0.99 24.54
CA ARG A 49 7.93 -1.30 25.96
C ARG A 49 9.39 -1.48 26.31
N HIS A 50 9.80 -1.03 27.49
CA HIS A 50 11.14 -1.24 28.04
C HIS A 50 11.10 -2.28 29.16
N GLY A 51 12.02 -3.25 29.14
CA GLY A 51 12.14 -4.26 30.20
C GLY A 51 10.89 -5.13 30.35
N GLN A 52 10.43 -5.36 31.59
CA GLN A 52 9.27 -6.22 31.90
C GLN A 52 7.88 -5.57 31.64
N GLY A 53 7.79 -4.54 30.80
CA GLY A 53 6.50 -4.06 30.27
C GLY A 53 6.18 -2.58 30.40
N GLU A 54 7.14 -1.73 30.82
CA GLU A 54 6.92 -0.29 30.94
C GLU A 54 6.73 0.35 29.56
N LYS A 55 5.54 0.90 29.29
CA LYS A 55 5.21 1.51 27.99
C LYS A 55 5.91 2.86 27.86
N ILE A 56 6.67 3.04 26.77
CA ILE A 56 7.23 4.34 26.41
C ILE A 56 6.08 5.24 25.96
N ALA A 57 6.04 6.46 26.51
CA ALA A 57 5.06 7.46 26.10
C ALA A 57 5.09 7.69 24.57
N SER A 58 3.92 7.67 23.93
CA SER A 58 3.77 7.80 22.47
C SER A 58 4.46 9.04 21.90
N GLU A 59 4.52 10.14 22.67
CA GLU A 59 5.21 11.38 22.30
C GLU A 59 6.73 11.19 22.07
N LYS A 60 7.34 10.20 22.72
CA LYS A 60 8.78 9.86 22.57
C LYS A 60 9.02 8.86 21.43
N ILE A 61 7.97 8.25 20.88
CA ILE A 61 8.02 7.29 19.78
C ILE A 61 7.85 8.08 18.47
N ARG A 62 8.92 8.75 18.03
CA ARG A 62 8.95 9.52 16.77
C ARG A 62 10.11 9.04 15.88
N PRO A 63 10.02 9.20 14.55
CA PRO A 63 11.17 8.98 13.67
C PRO A 63 12.43 9.70 14.18
N GLY A 64 13.56 9.00 14.18
CA GLY A 64 14.83 9.41 14.79
C GLY A 64 15.00 9.01 16.27
N ALA A 65 13.99 8.44 16.92
CA ALA A 65 14.10 7.96 18.30
C ALA A 65 15.11 6.79 18.40
N LEU A 66 15.92 6.81 19.46
CA LEU A 66 16.88 5.76 19.78
C LEU A 66 16.22 4.70 20.65
N LEU A 67 16.16 3.49 20.13
CA LEU A 67 15.83 2.25 20.82
C LEU A 67 17.13 1.54 21.22
N THR A 68 17.13 0.96 22.40
CA THR A 68 18.20 0.08 22.91
C THR A 68 17.73 -1.37 22.96
N ASP A 69 18.65 -2.31 23.10
CA ASP A 69 18.39 -3.67 23.59
C ASP A 69 17.54 -3.65 24.88
N GLY A 70 16.68 -4.66 25.01
CA GLY A 70 15.65 -4.77 26.04
C GLY A 70 14.31 -4.12 25.71
N HIS A 71 14.17 -3.46 24.55
CA HIS A 71 12.86 -2.98 24.09
C HIS A 71 12.07 -4.05 23.35
N ALA A 72 10.78 -4.15 23.69
CA ALA A 72 9.79 -4.88 22.93
C ALA A 72 8.98 -3.90 22.08
N ILE A 73 8.77 -4.23 20.81
CA ILE A 73 8.07 -3.45 19.80
C ILE A 73 6.82 -4.25 19.45
N ALA A 74 5.66 -3.63 19.62
CA ALA A 74 4.36 -4.23 19.33
C ALA A 74 3.56 -3.33 18.38
N THR A 75 3.13 -3.87 17.25
CA THR A 75 2.26 -3.22 16.26
C THR A 75 0.88 -3.86 16.31
N GLY A 76 -0.17 -3.04 16.17
CA GLY A 76 -1.55 -3.53 15.99
C GLY A 76 -1.93 -3.63 14.52
N GLU A 77 -3.23 -3.76 14.23
CA GLU A 77 -3.78 -3.80 12.88
C GLU A 77 -3.44 -2.51 12.11
N GLY A 78 -2.87 -2.64 10.90
CA GLY A 78 -2.37 -1.50 10.12
C GLY A 78 -1.10 -0.83 10.64
N GLY A 79 -0.58 -1.23 11.81
CA GLY A 79 0.63 -0.67 12.42
C GLY A 79 1.92 -1.14 11.75
N GLU A 80 2.96 -0.30 11.76
CA GLU A 80 4.27 -0.61 11.17
C GLU A 80 5.39 0.14 11.88
N ALA A 81 6.57 -0.46 12.00
CA ALA A 81 7.79 0.25 12.41
C ALA A 81 8.97 -0.12 11.51
N ILE A 82 9.72 0.88 11.05
CA ILE A 82 10.96 0.66 10.29
C ILE A 82 12.12 1.01 11.22
N LEU A 83 13.01 0.04 11.46
CA LEU A 83 14.16 0.16 12.34
C LEU A 83 15.44 0.16 11.50
N LEU A 84 16.34 1.08 11.84
CA LEU A 84 17.70 1.15 11.32
C LEU A 84 18.69 0.79 12.43
N LEU A 85 19.44 -0.30 12.25
CA LEU A 85 20.52 -0.69 13.13
C LEU A 85 21.82 0.00 12.71
N SER A 86 22.72 0.28 13.65
CA SER A 86 24.00 0.96 13.38
C SER A 86 24.98 0.18 12.50
N ASN A 87 24.79 -1.12 12.31
CA ASN A 87 25.53 -1.92 11.33
C ASN A 87 24.96 -1.80 9.91
N GLY A 88 23.91 -1.01 9.74
CA GLY A 88 23.23 -0.75 8.47
C GLY A 88 22.13 -1.75 8.11
N THR A 89 21.75 -2.64 9.02
CA THR A 89 20.59 -3.51 8.86
C THR A 89 19.28 -2.73 9.00
N LEU A 90 18.35 -3.01 8.09
CA LEU A 90 16.98 -2.52 8.12
C LEU A 90 16.05 -3.65 8.55
N VAL A 91 15.19 -3.36 9.53
CA VAL A 91 14.16 -4.29 10.01
C VAL A 91 12.81 -3.57 9.95
N THR A 92 11.91 -4.05 9.10
CA THR A 92 10.52 -3.60 9.06
C THR A 92 9.67 -4.57 9.89
N VAL A 93 9.03 -4.03 10.91
CA VAL A 93 8.04 -4.72 11.76
C VAL A 93 6.67 -4.46 11.17
N GLY A 94 6.03 -5.51 10.65
CA GLY A 94 4.70 -5.45 10.02
C GLY A 94 3.58 -5.31 11.04
N GLU A 95 2.32 -5.36 10.58
CA GLU A 95 1.15 -5.30 11.46
C GLU A 95 1.03 -6.51 12.38
N ASN A 96 0.31 -6.37 13.49
CA ASN A 96 0.04 -7.45 14.45
C ASN A 96 1.30 -8.22 14.89
N THR A 97 2.40 -7.49 15.07
CA THR A 97 3.73 -8.07 15.29
C THR A 97 4.27 -7.66 16.65
N THR A 98 4.74 -8.64 17.42
CA THR A 98 5.49 -8.41 18.65
C THR A 98 6.88 -9.00 18.49
N MET A 99 7.89 -8.15 18.58
CA MET A 99 9.29 -8.55 18.59
C MET A 99 10.05 -7.85 19.70
N LYS A 100 11.11 -8.48 20.18
CA LYS A 100 12.01 -7.94 21.19
C LYS A 100 13.43 -7.94 20.69
N LEU A 101 14.12 -6.82 20.86
CA LEU A 101 15.55 -6.75 20.62
C LEU A 101 16.27 -7.20 21.91
N GLU A 102 16.75 -8.44 21.93
CA GLU A 102 17.39 -9.01 23.11
C GLU A 102 18.80 -8.47 23.32
N ALA A 103 19.59 -8.42 22.25
CA ALA A 103 20.95 -7.91 22.29
C ALA A 103 21.36 -7.26 20.98
N PHE A 104 22.12 -6.18 21.08
CA PHE A 104 22.83 -5.61 19.95
C PHE A 104 24.17 -5.02 20.41
N LEU A 105 25.25 -5.74 20.09
CA LEU A 105 26.61 -5.32 20.34
C LEU A 105 27.34 -5.09 19.01
N GLN A 106 28.23 -4.12 18.95
CA GLN A 106 28.96 -3.76 17.74
C GLN A 106 30.31 -3.13 18.07
N GLU A 107 31.35 -3.47 17.30
CA GLU A 107 32.66 -2.81 17.39
C GLU A 107 32.55 -1.34 16.96
N PRO A 108 33.32 -0.41 17.56
CA PRO A 108 33.38 0.98 17.10
C PRO A 108 33.81 1.07 15.63
N PHE A 109 33.33 2.10 14.93
CA PHE A 109 33.64 2.32 13.51
C PHE A 109 33.72 3.80 13.13
N ASP A 110 34.38 4.08 12.00
CA ASP A 110 34.50 5.42 11.44
C ASP A 110 33.25 5.84 10.65
N ALA A 111 32.81 7.07 10.86
CA ALA A 111 31.60 7.61 10.23
C ALA A 111 31.94 8.45 8.99
N ALA A 112 32.09 7.79 7.84
CA ALA A 112 32.18 8.44 6.53
C ALA A 112 31.03 8.02 5.61
N GLY A 113 30.58 8.94 4.75
CA GLY A 113 29.53 8.66 3.75
C GLY A 113 28.10 8.54 4.30
N THR A 114 27.23 7.95 3.49
CA THR A 114 25.83 7.68 3.81
C THR A 114 25.53 6.18 3.92
N LEU A 115 24.44 5.82 4.61
CA LEU A 115 24.01 4.43 4.76
C LEU A 115 23.77 3.73 3.39
N ALA A 116 23.32 4.49 2.40
CA ALA A 116 23.04 3.99 1.06
C ALA A 116 24.32 3.50 0.36
N GLU A 117 25.46 4.16 0.61
CA GLU A 117 26.74 3.88 -0.02
C GLU A 117 27.45 2.64 0.56
N LEU A 118 27.05 2.18 1.75
CA LEU A 118 27.66 1.01 2.38
C LEU A 118 27.36 -0.27 1.60
N LYS A 119 28.39 -0.97 1.12
CA LYS A 119 28.26 -2.31 0.53
C LYS A 119 28.28 -3.40 1.60
N GLU A 120 29.08 -3.21 2.63
CA GLU A 120 29.27 -4.12 3.76
C GLU A 120 28.94 -3.38 5.07
N GLU A 121 28.73 -4.12 6.16
CA GLU A 121 28.52 -3.49 7.46
C GLU A 121 29.80 -2.75 7.93
N PRO A 122 29.67 -1.65 8.69
CA PRO A 122 30.81 -0.79 9.03
C PRO A 122 31.78 -1.42 10.06
N SER A 123 31.34 -2.43 10.82
CA SER A 123 32.16 -3.18 11.77
C SER A 123 31.45 -4.46 12.22
N ALA A 124 32.17 -5.36 12.91
CA ALA A 124 31.59 -6.61 13.38
C ALA A 124 30.49 -6.37 14.43
N SER A 125 29.42 -7.17 14.37
CA SER A 125 28.24 -7.01 15.21
C SER A 125 27.65 -8.34 15.70
N ASN A 126 27.08 -8.33 16.90
CA ASN A 126 26.31 -9.43 17.49
C ASN A 126 24.88 -8.96 17.75
N ILE A 127 23.92 -9.49 16.99
CA ILE A 127 22.50 -9.13 17.06
C ILE A 127 21.68 -10.36 17.43
N LEU A 128 20.80 -10.21 18.41
CA LEU A 128 19.78 -11.19 18.77
C LEU A 128 18.41 -10.53 18.82
N ILE A 129 17.50 -11.03 17.98
CA ILE A 129 16.09 -10.63 17.96
C ILE A 129 15.24 -11.83 18.39
N ASP A 130 14.24 -11.60 19.23
CA ASP A 130 13.17 -12.56 19.51
C ASP A 130 11.88 -12.10 18.82
N LEU A 131 11.33 -12.94 17.94
CA LEU A 131 10.07 -12.70 17.25
C LEU A 131 9.00 -13.58 17.90
N GLU A 132 8.16 -12.97 18.73
CA GLU A 132 7.12 -13.68 19.49
C GLU A 132 5.90 -14.01 18.61
N ILE A 133 5.48 -13.07 17.76
CA ILE A 133 4.36 -13.20 16.81
C ILE A 133 4.45 -12.15 15.71
N GLY A 134 3.93 -12.46 14.53
CA GLY A 134 3.69 -11.52 13.45
C GLY A 134 4.71 -11.64 12.33
N ASP A 135 4.98 -10.54 11.65
CA ASP A 135 5.78 -10.49 10.44
C ASP A 135 6.89 -9.44 10.53
N ILE A 136 8.10 -9.85 10.15
CA ILE A 136 9.22 -8.95 9.94
C ILE A 136 9.79 -9.13 8.53
N VAL A 137 10.22 -8.03 7.93
CA VAL A 137 11.03 -8.02 6.71
C VAL A 137 12.39 -7.43 7.04
N VAL A 138 13.46 -8.13 6.67
CA VAL A 138 14.83 -7.76 7.05
C VAL A 138 15.67 -7.63 5.79
N ARG A 139 16.45 -6.55 5.74
CA ARG A 139 17.50 -6.31 4.75
C ARG A 139 18.78 -5.96 5.46
N THR A 140 19.79 -6.81 5.33
CA THR A 140 21.11 -6.55 5.90
C THR A 140 22.07 -6.06 4.82
N LYS A 141 23.14 -5.38 5.24
CA LYS A 141 24.37 -5.32 4.42
C LYS A 141 25.08 -6.68 4.47
N LYS A 142 26.13 -6.85 3.66
CA LYS A 142 27.00 -8.02 3.80
C LYS A 142 27.67 -7.96 5.17
N LEU A 143 27.41 -8.98 5.99
CA LEU A 143 27.94 -9.08 7.35
C LEU A 143 29.40 -9.55 7.34
N ASN A 144 30.20 -9.05 8.27
CA ASN A 144 31.56 -9.47 8.53
C ASN A 144 31.58 -10.94 9.00
N ALA A 145 32.64 -11.67 8.68
CA ALA A 145 32.81 -13.07 9.10
C ALA A 145 32.85 -13.27 10.62
N LYS A 146 33.15 -12.22 11.39
CA LYS A 146 33.12 -12.19 12.85
C LYS A 146 31.74 -11.88 13.44
N SER A 147 30.79 -11.43 12.62
CA SER A 147 29.47 -11.03 13.08
C SER A 147 28.54 -12.22 13.27
N ASN A 148 27.62 -12.08 14.23
CA ASN A 148 26.54 -13.02 14.45
C ASN A 148 25.20 -12.28 14.43
N PHE A 149 24.26 -12.73 13.60
CA PHE A 149 22.90 -12.20 13.61
C PHE A 149 21.91 -13.37 13.67
N GLU A 150 21.21 -13.48 14.79
CA GLU A 150 20.21 -14.51 15.04
C GLU A 150 18.82 -13.90 15.27
N ILE A 151 17.81 -14.56 14.71
CA ILE A 151 16.39 -14.31 14.99
C ILE A 151 15.80 -15.58 15.58
N THR A 152 15.33 -15.50 16.82
CA THR A 152 14.65 -16.60 17.50
C THR A 152 13.14 -16.47 17.33
N THR A 153 12.49 -17.61 17.18
CA THR A 153 11.02 -17.74 17.17
C THR A 153 10.64 -18.92 18.09
N PRO A 154 9.36 -19.07 18.44
CA PRO A 154 8.92 -20.22 19.22
C PRO A 154 9.20 -21.59 18.57
N VAL A 155 9.43 -21.65 17.25
CA VAL A 155 9.68 -22.90 16.50
C VAL A 155 11.14 -23.15 16.13
N GLY A 156 12.03 -22.16 16.27
CA GLY A 156 13.45 -22.31 15.95
C GLY A 156 14.20 -20.99 15.82
N THR A 157 15.49 -21.09 15.54
CA THR A 157 16.40 -19.95 15.40
C THR A 157 16.92 -19.86 13.97
N ALA A 158 16.84 -18.68 13.37
CA ALA A 158 17.42 -18.38 12.07
C ALA A 158 18.75 -17.63 12.25
N GLY A 159 19.83 -18.18 11.70
CA GLY A 159 21.11 -17.51 11.60
C GLY A 159 21.21 -16.80 10.24
N ILE A 160 21.40 -15.48 10.28
CA ILE A 160 21.36 -14.59 9.12
C ILE A 160 22.78 -14.35 8.62
N ARG A 161 23.01 -14.57 7.33
CA ARG A 161 24.30 -14.30 6.68
C ARG A 161 24.09 -13.46 5.43
N GLY A 162 24.01 -12.14 5.62
CA GLY A 162 23.88 -11.15 4.55
C GLY A 162 22.69 -11.41 3.62
N THR A 163 21.48 -10.92 3.87
CA THR A 163 20.29 -11.31 3.07
C THR A 163 19.18 -10.25 3.01
N GLN A 164 18.25 -10.48 2.07
CA GLN A 164 16.89 -9.94 2.08
C GLN A 164 15.91 -11.10 2.28
N PHE A 165 15.06 -11.01 3.30
CA PHE A 165 14.07 -12.04 3.61
C PHE A 165 12.89 -11.48 4.39
N SER A 166 11.79 -12.24 4.42
CA SER A 166 10.73 -12.06 5.42
C SER A 166 10.62 -13.28 6.31
N MET A 167 10.23 -13.04 7.56
CA MET A 167 9.88 -14.07 8.52
C MET A 167 8.52 -13.73 9.13
N ASN A 168 7.58 -14.66 9.00
CA ASN A 168 6.27 -14.61 9.64
C ASN A 168 6.16 -15.75 10.64
N PHE A 169 5.72 -15.48 11.86
CA PHE A 169 5.35 -16.50 12.84
C PHE A 169 3.92 -16.27 13.33
N THR A 170 3.09 -17.30 13.22
CA THR A 170 1.71 -17.29 13.72
C THR A 170 1.49 -18.49 14.65
N PRO A 171 0.98 -18.30 15.88
CA PRO A 171 0.61 -19.40 16.76
C PRO A 171 -0.31 -20.41 16.06
N GLY A 172 -0.02 -21.71 16.21
CA GLY A 172 -0.76 -22.79 15.56
C GLY A 172 -0.38 -23.07 14.10
N ARG A 173 -0.09 -22.04 13.28
CA ARG A 173 0.35 -22.22 11.88
C ARG A 173 1.86 -22.46 11.75
N GLY A 174 2.66 -21.91 12.67
CA GLY A 174 4.12 -22.02 12.67
C GLY A 174 4.79 -20.84 11.99
N MET A 175 6.03 -21.05 11.53
CA MET A 175 6.84 -20.02 10.88
C MET A 175 6.88 -20.20 9.36
N LEU A 176 6.84 -19.09 8.64
CA LEU A 176 7.16 -18.98 7.22
C LEU A 176 8.38 -18.07 7.07
N LEU A 177 9.44 -18.59 6.46
CA LEU A 177 10.63 -17.83 6.08
C LEU A 177 10.69 -17.79 4.54
N ASP A 178 10.87 -16.63 3.95
CA ASP A 178 10.98 -16.44 2.49
C ASP A 178 12.22 -15.61 2.18
N VAL A 179 13.17 -16.17 1.44
CA VAL A 179 14.48 -15.55 1.16
C VAL A 179 14.54 -15.10 -0.29
N THR A 180 14.77 -13.81 -0.53
CA THR A 180 14.88 -13.24 -1.87
C THR A 180 16.32 -13.01 -2.30
N GLU A 181 17.26 -12.87 -1.36
CA GLU A 181 18.68 -12.64 -1.65
C GLU A 181 19.58 -13.43 -0.67
N SER A 182 20.64 -14.05 -1.19
CA SER A 182 21.67 -14.79 -0.44
C SER A 182 21.13 -16.02 0.33
N THR A 183 21.47 -16.27 1.60
CA THR A 183 21.11 -17.51 2.31
C THR A 183 20.88 -17.30 3.82
N VAL A 184 19.83 -17.92 4.34
CA VAL A 184 19.49 -17.96 5.77
C VAL A 184 19.63 -19.39 6.29
N SER A 185 20.31 -19.57 7.41
CA SER A 185 20.35 -20.84 8.12
C SER A 185 19.18 -20.92 9.10
N PHE A 186 18.53 -22.07 9.24
CA PHE A 186 17.45 -22.30 10.19
C PHE A 186 17.67 -23.56 11.01
N ARG A 187 17.61 -23.43 12.33
CA ARG A 187 17.73 -24.52 13.30
C ARG A 187 16.41 -24.69 14.04
N PRO A 188 15.71 -25.84 13.90
CA PRO A 188 14.46 -26.10 14.61
C PRO A 188 14.66 -26.18 16.13
N ARG A 189 13.72 -25.65 16.91
CA ARG A 189 13.78 -25.67 18.39
C ARG A 189 13.63 -27.09 18.95
N ALA A 190 12.87 -27.95 18.29
CA ALA A 190 12.63 -29.34 18.70
C ALA A 190 13.87 -30.26 18.60
N GLY A 191 15.02 -29.74 18.14
CA GLY A 191 16.18 -30.53 17.79
C GLY A 191 16.07 -31.06 16.36
N GLY A 192 17.08 -30.80 15.54
CA GLY A 192 17.09 -31.16 14.12
C GLY A 192 18.33 -30.63 13.40
N ALA A 193 18.57 -31.13 12.19
CA ALA A 193 19.66 -30.65 11.35
C ALA A 193 19.47 -29.19 10.95
N LEU A 194 20.58 -28.45 10.86
CA LEU A 194 20.60 -27.08 10.33
C LEU A 194 20.17 -27.11 8.85
N ARG A 195 19.25 -26.23 8.45
CA ARG A 195 18.80 -26.11 7.07
C ARG A 195 19.24 -24.79 6.47
N MET A 196 19.68 -24.81 5.22
CA MET A 196 20.12 -23.62 4.50
C MET A 196 19.06 -23.24 3.46
N VAL A 197 18.50 -22.05 3.59
CA VAL A 197 17.43 -21.53 2.72
C VAL A 197 18.03 -20.44 1.84
N GLY A 198 18.28 -20.76 0.57
CA GLY A 198 18.88 -19.86 -0.41
C GLY A 198 17.89 -18.92 -1.09
N ALA A 199 18.40 -18.00 -1.92
CA ALA A 199 17.61 -17.05 -2.70
C ALA A 199 16.54 -17.76 -3.57
N GLY A 200 15.32 -17.22 -3.56
CA GLY A 200 14.17 -17.80 -4.26
C GLY A 200 13.56 -19.02 -3.56
N ARG A 201 14.09 -19.43 -2.41
CA ARG A 201 13.54 -20.49 -1.55
C ARG A 201 12.93 -19.91 -0.28
N GLY A 202 11.90 -20.59 0.21
CA GLY A 202 11.28 -20.37 1.50
C GLY A 202 11.27 -21.66 2.32
N LEU A 203 10.97 -21.53 3.60
CA LEU A 203 10.87 -22.61 4.56
C LEU A 203 9.58 -22.45 5.37
N THR A 204 8.80 -23.51 5.44
CA THR A 204 7.67 -23.61 6.36
C THR A 204 8.10 -24.48 7.54
N ALA A 205 8.01 -23.95 8.76
CA ALA A 205 8.30 -24.66 10.00
C ALA A 205 7.06 -24.71 10.91
N PRO A 206 6.22 -25.75 10.80
CA PRO A 206 5.05 -25.93 11.65
C PRO A 206 5.46 -26.22 13.11
N PRO A 207 4.62 -25.95 14.12
CA PRO A 207 5.01 -26.06 15.53
C PRO A 207 5.38 -27.48 16.01
N ARG A 208 4.88 -28.52 15.33
CA ARG A 208 5.05 -29.93 15.73
C ARG A 208 5.58 -30.83 14.61
N MET A 209 5.89 -30.26 13.44
CA MET A 209 6.37 -31.02 12.28
C MET A 209 7.77 -30.56 11.89
N ASN A 210 8.50 -31.42 11.19
CA ASN A 210 9.77 -31.06 10.61
C ASN A 210 9.58 -29.92 9.60
N PRO A 211 10.49 -28.94 9.54
CA PRO A 211 10.41 -27.91 8.52
C PRO A 211 10.46 -28.50 7.12
N ALA A 212 9.90 -27.79 6.15
CA ALA A 212 9.92 -28.16 4.74
C ALA A 212 10.27 -26.94 3.89
N GLU A 213 11.20 -27.11 2.95
CA GLU A 213 11.55 -26.07 1.99
C GLU A 213 10.50 -26.00 0.87
N ARG A 214 10.29 -24.81 0.35
CA ARG A 214 9.34 -24.50 -0.72
C ARG A 214 9.88 -23.39 -1.62
N PRO A 215 9.40 -23.22 -2.86
CA PRO A 215 9.66 -21.99 -3.60
C PRO A 215 9.01 -20.78 -2.89
N VAL A 216 9.62 -19.60 -3.03
CA VAL A 216 8.98 -18.34 -2.60
C VAL A 216 7.84 -18.01 -3.55
N ALA A 217 6.67 -17.68 -3.00
CA ALA A 217 5.54 -17.25 -3.81
C ALA A 217 5.81 -15.87 -4.44
N PRO A 218 5.43 -15.61 -5.71
CA PRO A 218 5.65 -14.30 -6.35
C PRO A 218 5.08 -13.12 -5.56
N GLN A 219 3.96 -13.31 -4.85
CA GLN A 219 3.38 -12.30 -3.96
C GLN A 219 4.28 -11.96 -2.77
N ALA A 220 4.91 -12.97 -2.16
CA ALA A 220 5.86 -12.78 -1.05
C ALA A 220 7.10 -12.01 -1.53
N THR A 221 7.65 -12.35 -2.71
CA THR A 221 8.77 -11.61 -3.31
C THR A 221 8.43 -10.13 -3.52
N ARG A 222 7.25 -9.82 -4.10
CA ARG A 222 6.80 -8.43 -4.30
C ARG A 222 6.67 -7.68 -2.97
N ARG A 223 6.12 -8.33 -1.95
CA ARG A 223 5.95 -7.76 -0.60
C ARG A 223 7.30 -7.46 0.06
N ILE A 224 8.24 -8.39 0.01
CA ILE A 224 9.59 -8.23 0.57
C ILE A 224 10.30 -7.05 -0.11
N ASN A 225 10.29 -7.00 -1.45
CA ASN A 225 10.94 -5.93 -2.20
C ASN A 225 10.31 -4.57 -1.88
N ARG A 226 8.97 -4.45 -1.90
CA ARG A 226 8.26 -3.21 -1.56
C ARG A 226 8.61 -2.71 -0.14
N SER A 227 8.62 -3.62 0.84
CA SER A 227 8.95 -3.30 2.23
C SER A 227 10.40 -2.83 2.37
N ASN A 228 11.33 -3.51 1.70
CA ASN A 228 12.74 -3.14 1.69
C ASN A 228 12.98 -1.79 0.99
N ASP A 229 12.34 -1.54 -0.14
CA ASP A 229 12.46 -0.27 -0.88
C ASP A 229 11.95 0.90 -0.04
N LYS A 230 10.81 0.74 0.63
CA LYS A 230 10.29 1.71 1.61
C LYS A 230 11.30 1.98 2.71
N ALA A 231 11.88 0.94 3.33
CA ALA A 231 12.86 1.08 4.39
C ALA A 231 14.15 1.79 3.93
N VAL A 232 14.63 1.49 2.71
CA VAL A 232 15.77 2.18 2.09
C VAL A 232 15.45 3.65 1.85
N ILE A 233 14.28 3.98 1.29
CA ILE A 233 13.86 5.37 1.05
C ILE A 233 13.75 6.16 2.36
N SER A 234 13.22 5.55 3.43
CA SER A 234 13.09 6.18 4.75
C SER A 234 14.44 6.46 5.42
N THR A 235 15.50 5.74 5.06
CA THR A 235 16.81 5.82 5.76
C THR A 235 17.93 6.43 4.93
N ARG A 236 17.78 6.55 3.60
CA ARG A 236 18.85 7.01 2.68
C ARG A 236 19.47 8.37 2.99
N ARG A 237 18.72 9.27 3.64
CA ARG A 237 19.18 10.63 4.00
C ARG A 237 19.85 10.71 5.37
N LEU A 238 19.92 9.60 6.11
CA LEU A 238 20.56 9.58 7.42
C LEU A 238 22.08 9.49 7.25
N PRO A 239 22.84 10.51 7.68
CA PRO A 239 24.29 10.48 7.54
C PRO A 239 24.91 9.48 8.53
N MET A 240 26.01 8.84 8.16
CA MET A 240 26.71 7.89 9.05
C MET A 240 27.17 8.56 10.36
N THR A 241 27.39 9.88 10.35
CA THR A 241 27.68 10.67 11.55
C THR A 241 26.52 10.68 12.55
N PHE A 242 25.27 10.68 12.09
CA PHE A 242 24.09 10.55 12.93
C PHE A 242 23.97 9.15 13.53
N VAL A 243 24.24 8.12 12.72
CA VAL A 243 24.24 6.71 13.15
C VAL A 243 25.30 6.47 14.23
N ARG A 244 26.54 6.91 14.01
CA ARG A 244 27.62 6.81 15.00
C ARG A 244 27.30 7.57 16.29
N LYS A 245 26.79 8.80 16.18
CA LYS A 245 26.38 9.59 17.36
C LYS A 245 25.28 8.89 18.16
N SER A 246 24.36 8.21 17.47
CA SER A 246 23.32 7.39 18.10
C SER A 246 23.93 6.17 18.81
N MET A 247 24.92 5.50 18.21
CA MET A 247 25.68 4.40 18.85
C MET A 247 26.37 4.88 20.12
N SER A 248 27.15 5.97 20.08
CA SER A 248 27.79 6.51 21.29
C SER A 248 26.79 6.91 22.39
N ARG A 249 25.58 7.36 22.02
CA ARG A 249 24.50 7.64 22.97
C ARG A 249 23.90 6.36 23.58
N ALA A 250 23.86 5.26 22.83
CA ALA A 250 23.43 3.97 23.33
C ALA A 250 24.46 3.40 24.33
N THR A 251 25.75 3.52 24.04
CA THR A 251 26.85 3.03 24.91
C THR A 251 26.93 3.77 26.26
N ASN A 252 26.58 5.05 26.30
CA ASN A 252 26.61 5.87 27.53
C ASN A 252 25.48 5.56 28.54
N ARG A 253 24.61 4.58 28.27
CA ARG A 253 23.63 4.05 29.23
C ARG A 253 24.19 2.78 29.87
N LYS A 254 24.04 2.66 31.20
CA LYS A 254 24.66 1.61 32.04
C LYS A 254 24.53 0.21 31.36
N PRO A 255 25.65 -0.47 31.05
CA PRO A 255 25.63 -1.70 30.27
C PRO A 255 25.00 -2.88 31.05
N PRO A 256 24.46 -3.89 30.36
CA PRO A 256 24.08 -5.15 30.98
C PRO A 256 25.34 -5.93 31.39
N VAL A 257 25.27 -6.65 32.50
CA VAL A 257 26.38 -7.43 33.06
C VAL A 257 26.67 -8.61 32.11
N ARG A 258 27.96 -8.83 31.81
CA ARG A 258 28.47 -9.84 30.87
C ARG A 258 28.18 -11.31 31.24
N GLU A 259 27.55 -11.60 32.37
CA GLU A 259 27.45 -12.98 32.90
C GLU A 259 26.36 -13.85 32.24
N ASP A 260 25.44 -13.30 31.43
CA ASP A 260 24.42 -14.09 30.74
C ASP A 260 24.77 -14.46 29.28
N PHE A 261 25.95 -14.08 28.78
CA PHE A 261 26.32 -14.26 27.38
C PHE A 261 27.39 -15.34 27.21
N VAL A 262 26.96 -16.58 26.96
CA VAL A 262 27.80 -17.61 26.35
C VAL A 262 27.38 -17.74 24.88
N PRO A 263 28.18 -17.24 23.92
CA PRO A 263 28.00 -17.60 22.51
C PRO A 263 28.11 -19.12 22.39
N ARG A 264 27.11 -19.79 21.84
CA ARG A 264 27.24 -21.21 21.51
C ARG A 264 28.24 -21.33 20.37
N THR A 265 29.42 -21.85 20.69
CA THR A 265 30.56 -21.98 19.78
C THR A 265 30.22 -22.76 18.50
N ARG A 266 30.78 -22.28 17.39
CA ARG A 266 30.81 -22.84 16.04
C ARG A 266 31.30 -24.32 16.05
N PRO A 267 30.74 -25.23 15.23
CA PRO A 267 31.44 -26.46 14.86
C PRO A 267 32.59 -26.10 13.92
N GLU A 268 33.84 -26.36 14.33
CA GLU A 268 35.01 -26.21 13.48
C GLU A 268 34.94 -27.15 12.27
N GLY A 269 35.30 -26.63 11.09
CA GLY A 269 35.54 -27.44 9.90
C GLY A 269 34.80 -26.97 8.65
N GLN A 270 35.27 -25.90 8.02
CA GLN A 270 35.35 -25.81 6.54
C GLN A 270 36.25 -24.63 6.11
N PRO A 271 37.07 -24.79 5.06
CA PRO A 271 38.15 -23.86 4.72
C PRO A 271 37.61 -22.54 4.16
N GLY A 272 38.25 -21.43 4.53
CA GLY A 272 37.89 -20.10 4.08
C GLY A 272 38.26 -19.85 2.62
N GLU A 273 37.29 -19.39 1.83
CA GLU A 273 37.58 -18.63 0.62
C GLU A 273 38.21 -17.29 1.03
N SER A 274 39.43 -17.05 0.54
CA SER A 274 40.14 -15.78 0.75
C SER A 274 39.56 -14.68 -0.15
N PRO A 275 39.46 -13.43 0.35
CA PRO A 275 38.89 -12.32 -0.39
C PRO A 275 39.99 -11.56 -1.14
N ASP A 276 40.31 -11.95 -2.38
CA ASP A 276 41.00 -11.04 -3.30
C ASP A 276 40.80 -11.52 -4.75
N GLY A 277 39.83 -10.91 -5.44
CA GLY A 277 39.62 -11.06 -6.87
C GLY A 277 40.53 -10.13 -7.66
N ARG A 278 41.85 -10.36 -7.58
CA ARG A 278 42.82 -9.75 -8.51
C ARG A 278 43.30 -10.82 -9.48
N GLU A 279 42.98 -10.65 -10.76
CA GLU A 279 43.57 -11.42 -11.84
C GLU A 279 45.11 -11.25 -11.84
N PRO A 280 45.88 -12.34 -11.97
CA PRO A 280 47.32 -12.26 -12.17
C PRO A 280 47.67 -12.00 -13.65
N PRO A 281 48.78 -11.30 -13.95
CA PRO A 281 49.19 -10.96 -15.32
C PRO A 281 49.86 -12.14 -16.05
N PRO A 282 49.92 -12.12 -17.40
CA PRO A 282 50.38 -13.25 -18.20
C PRO A 282 51.92 -13.33 -18.24
N GLY A 283 52.47 -14.48 -17.87
CA GLY A 283 53.90 -14.81 -18.01
C GLY A 283 54.15 -15.77 -19.17
N GLN A 284 55.18 -15.46 -19.96
CA GLN A 284 55.76 -16.28 -21.02
C GLN A 284 56.48 -17.55 -20.47
N PRO A 285 56.76 -18.55 -21.33
CA PRO A 285 57.00 -19.94 -20.95
C PRO A 285 58.47 -20.36 -20.95
N GLU A 286 58.79 -21.49 -20.29
CA GLU A 286 59.84 -22.48 -20.61
C GLU A 286 59.92 -23.57 -19.50
N PRO A 287 60.56 -24.74 -19.67
CA PRO A 287 60.48 -25.72 -20.77
C PRO A 287 60.38 -27.21 -20.28
N ASP A 288 60.20 -28.12 -21.26
CA ASP A 288 60.61 -29.55 -21.26
C ASP A 288 59.89 -30.55 -20.30
N LYS A 289 59.38 -31.73 -20.70
CA LYS A 289 59.74 -32.67 -21.78
C LYS A 289 58.74 -33.89 -21.80
N PRO A 290 58.87 -34.94 -22.65
CA PRO A 290 58.02 -35.15 -23.84
C PRO A 290 57.33 -36.54 -23.93
N ASP A 291 56.82 -36.86 -25.14
CA ASP A 291 56.48 -38.17 -25.74
C ASP A 291 55.00 -38.63 -25.59
N ALA A 292 54.28 -39.12 -26.61
CA ALA A 292 54.56 -39.41 -28.02
C ALA A 292 53.25 -39.64 -28.81
N GLU A 293 53.34 -39.43 -30.14
CA GLU A 293 52.64 -40.09 -31.27
C GLU A 293 51.12 -39.88 -31.55
N GLY A 294 50.83 -39.37 -32.76
CA GLY A 294 49.50 -39.26 -33.41
C GLY A 294 49.07 -40.54 -34.16
N PRO A 295 48.23 -40.52 -35.25
CA PRO A 295 47.91 -39.39 -36.14
C PRO A 295 46.42 -39.27 -36.64
N GLN A 296 46.10 -38.11 -37.27
CA GLN A 296 45.34 -37.83 -38.54
C GLN A 296 44.19 -38.77 -39.00
N ARG A 297 43.11 -38.41 -39.72
CA ARG A 297 42.57 -37.36 -40.65
C ARG A 297 41.04 -37.69 -40.72
N GLY A 298 40.07 -36.91 -41.20
CA GLY A 298 40.00 -35.71 -42.04
C GLY A 298 38.52 -35.33 -42.24
N ALA A 299 38.27 -34.08 -42.62
CA ALA A 299 37.01 -33.59 -43.22
C ALA A 299 36.96 -34.00 -44.72
N PRO A 300 35.93 -33.71 -45.56
CA PRO A 300 35.08 -32.50 -45.61
C PRO A 300 33.59 -32.85 -45.92
N ASP A 301 32.58 -31.98 -46.07
CA ASP A 301 32.39 -30.84 -46.96
C ASP A 301 31.14 -30.04 -46.50
N GLY A 302 31.21 -28.71 -46.54
CA GLY A 302 30.03 -27.84 -46.73
C GLY A 302 29.77 -27.63 -48.23
N PRO A 303 29.01 -26.61 -48.69
CA PRO A 303 28.52 -25.46 -47.92
C PRO A 303 27.13 -24.92 -48.38
N ASP A 304 26.76 -23.79 -47.76
CA ASP A 304 25.92 -22.69 -48.27
C ASP A 304 24.44 -22.94 -48.61
N GLY A 305 23.49 -22.06 -48.29
CA GLY A 305 23.58 -20.73 -47.71
C GLY A 305 22.27 -19.96 -47.94
N ARG A 306 21.61 -19.59 -46.83
CA ARG A 306 20.85 -18.33 -46.59
C ARG A 306 19.61 -17.97 -47.45
N PRO A 307 18.73 -17.07 -46.93
CA PRO A 307 17.27 -17.25 -46.99
C PRO A 307 16.46 -16.10 -47.65
N LYS A 308 15.12 -16.25 -47.58
CA LYS A 308 14.00 -15.26 -47.66
C LYS A 308 13.45 -14.91 -49.07
N PRO A 309 12.22 -14.34 -49.20
CA PRO A 309 11.11 -14.12 -48.25
C PRO A 309 9.67 -14.36 -48.83
N ASP A 310 8.64 -14.03 -48.03
CA ASP A 310 7.35 -13.39 -48.41
C ASP A 310 6.02 -14.14 -48.18
N ALA A 311 5.15 -13.41 -47.44
CA ALA A 311 3.69 -13.22 -47.57
C ALA A 311 2.68 -14.37 -47.37
N GLU A 312 1.80 -14.18 -46.38
CA GLU A 312 0.42 -14.74 -46.26
C GLU A 312 -0.50 -14.19 -47.36
N PRO A 313 -1.66 -14.81 -47.75
CA PRO A 313 -2.73 -15.32 -46.85
C PRO A 313 -3.61 -16.52 -47.33
N GLY A 314 -4.46 -17.06 -46.44
CA GLY A 314 -5.77 -17.65 -46.82
C GLY A 314 -6.07 -19.13 -46.50
N GLU A 315 -7.00 -19.32 -45.54
CA GLU A 315 -8.21 -20.17 -45.58
C GLU A 315 -8.19 -21.73 -45.64
N GLN A 316 -8.85 -22.33 -44.62
CA GLN A 316 -9.60 -23.61 -44.52
C GLN A 316 -9.03 -24.95 -45.07
N THR A 317 -8.94 -25.98 -44.21
CA THR A 317 -9.70 -27.26 -44.28
C THR A 317 -9.34 -28.29 -43.18
N LYS A 318 -10.29 -29.20 -42.93
CA LYS A 318 -10.38 -30.29 -41.92
C LYS A 318 -9.26 -31.35 -41.95
N PRO A 319 -9.27 -32.29 -40.97
CA PRO A 319 -9.16 -33.71 -41.36
C PRO A 319 -10.19 -34.65 -40.69
N GLY A 320 -10.38 -35.79 -41.36
CA GLY A 320 -11.36 -36.85 -41.10
C GLY A 320 -10.85 -38.10 -40.35
N PRO A 321 -11.56 -39.26 -40.45
CA PRO A 321 -11.69 -40.25 -39.36
C PRO A 321 -11.21 -41.68 -39.70
N GLY A 322 -11.33 -42.61 -38.73
CA GLY A 322 -11.32 -44.08 -38.91
C GLY A 322 -11.97 -44.76 -37.68
N ALA A 323 -12.49 -45.98 -37.69
CA ALA A 323 -12.79 -47.00 -38.70
C ALA A 323 -13.79 -48.02 -38.07
N PHE A 324 -14.43 -48.81 -38.93
CA PHE A 324 -15.54 -49.77 -38.73
C PHE A 324 -15.17 -51.11 -38.06
N ILE A 325 -16.14 -51.84 -37.45
CA ILE A 325 -16.63 -53.23 -37.79
C ILE A 325 -18.12 -53.40 -37.32
N LYS A 326 -18.93 -54.18 -38.06
CA LYS A 326 -20.42 -54.42 -38.07
C LYS A 326 -20.75 -55.93 -37.77
N PRO A 327 -21.97 -56.52 -37.96
CA PRO A 327 -23.31 -56.32 -37.32
C PRO A 327 -24.10 -57.65 -37.04
N ASP A 328 -25.32 -57.58 -36.48
CA ASP A 328 -26.59 -58.26 -36.89
C ASP A 328 -27.66 -57.93 -35.82
N GLY A 329 -28.80 -57.26 -36.10
CA GLY A 329 -30.00 -57.77 -36.78
C GLY A 329 -30.96 -58.37 -35.72
N THR A 330 -32.06 -57.72 -35.28
CA THR A 330 -33.34 -57.62 -36.00
C THR A 330 -34.30 -56.63 -35.30
N GLU A 331 -34.64 -55.53 -36.00
CA GLU A 331 -35.92 -54.79 -36.18
C GLU A 331 -36.97 -54.43 -35.06
N PRO A 332 -37.83 -53.39 -35.30
CA PRO A 332 -38.06 -52.29 -34.34
C PRO A 332 -39.55 -51.90 -34.12
N ALA A 333 -39.81 -50.86 -33.31
CA ALA A 333 -40.95 -49.96 -33.54
C ALA A 333 -40.67 -48.55 -32.98
N LYS A 334 -41.10 -47.56 -33.76
CA LYS A 334 -40.77 -46.13 -33.80
C LYS A 334 -41.84 -45.28 -33.04
N PRO A 335 -41.76 -43.92 -33.01
CA PRO A 335 -42.08 -43.06 -31.86
C PRO A 335 -43.33 -42.19 -32.17
N GLU A 336 -43.76 -41.21 -31.38
CA GLU A 336 -43.33 -39.80 -31.51
C GLU A 336 -44.23 -38.92 -30.61
N ASN A 337 -43.60 -37.94 -29.96
CA ASN A 337 -44.22 -36.70 -29.48
C ASN A 337 -44.26 -35.72 -30.67
N PRO A 338 -45.13 -34.68 -30.76
CA PRO A 338 -44.92 -33.46 -29.94
C PRO A 338 -46.15 -32.54 -29.68
N LEU A 339 -45.98 -31.58 -28.78
CA LEU A 339 -46.79 -30.34 -28.59
C LEU A 339 -46.57 -29.35 -29.75
N PRO A 340 -47.47 -28.38 -30.10
CA PRO A 340 -47.67 -27.13 -29.31
C PRO A 340 -49.04 -26.36 -29.39
N VAL A 341 -49.34 -25.66 -28.27
CA VAL A 341 -49.78 -24.25 -28.07
C VAL A 341 -50.97 -23.61 -28.86
N SER A 342 -52.04 -23.26 -28.09
CA SER A 342 -52.99 -22.11 -28.12
C SER A 342 -53.84 -21.81 -29.38
N VAL A 343 -55.15 -21.49 -29.30
CA VAL A 343 -55.74 -20.18 -28.94
C VAL A 343 -57.30 -20.29 -28.87
N SER A 344 -57.92 -19.45 -28.02
CA SER A 344 -59.32 -18.91 -28.05
C SER A 344 -60.50 -19.51 -27.25
N ARG A 345 -60.85 -18.70 -26.24
CA ARG A 345 -62.13 -18.34 -25.61
C ARG A 345 -63.49 -18.71 -26.27
N VAL A 346 -64.39 -19.19 -25.37
CA VAL A 346 -65.73 -18.65 -25.00
C VAL A 346 -67.01 -19.23 -25.64
N SER A 347 -67.88 -19.64 -24.69
CA SER A 347 -69.35 -19.64 -24.64
C SER A 347 -70.18 -20.76 -25.27
N GLY A 348 -71.01 -21.36 -24.41
CA GLY A 348 -72.22 -22.10 -24.79
C GLY A 348 -72.69 -23.14 -23.77
N SER A 349 -73.06 -22.75 -22.55
CA SER A 349 -74.03 -23.51 -21.71
C SER A 349 -75.47 -23.25 -22.23
N PRO A 350 -76.57 -23.84 -21.70
CA PRO A 350 -76.81 -24.88 -20.66
C PRO A 350 -77.81 -25.97 -21.15
N GLU A 351 -78.14 -27.07 -20.45
CA GLU A 351 -79.20 -27.26 -19.43
C GLU A 351 -79.29 -28.77 -19.08
N ARG A 352 -79.17 -29.21 -17.80
CA ARG A 352 -80.22 -29.49 -16.77
C ARG A 352 -81.11 -30.72 -17.09
N GLU A 353 -81.45 -31.65 -16.19
CA GLU A 353 -81.51 -31.72 -14.71
C GLU A 353 -81.80 -33.20 -14.29
N LYS A 354 -81.36 -33.78 -13.16
CA LYS A 354 -82.01 -33.75 -11.81
C LYS A 354 -81.20 -34.48 -10.70
N PRO A 355 -81.52 -34.28 -9.40
CA PRO A 355 -80.53 -34.15 -8.32
C PRO A 355 -80.62 -35.19 -7.18
N ALA A 356 -79.53 -35.34 -6.39
CA ALA A 356 -79.45 -35.80 -4.98
C ALA A 356 -77.95 -36.00 -4.60
N ARG A 357 -77.38 -35.64 -3.44
CA ARG A 357 -77.86 -35.08 -2.16
C ARG A 357 -76.81 -34.10 -1.60
N ALA A 358 -77.28 -33.07 -0.88
CA ALA A 358 -76.45 -32.08 -0.18
C ALA A 358 -75.58 -32.63 0.98
N SER A 359 -75.57 -33.94 1.22
CA SER A 359 -74.75 -34.58 2.26
C SER A 359 -73.32 -34.90 1.82
N GLU A 360 -73.06 -35.11 0.54
CA GLU A 360 -71.74 -35.58 0.06
C GLU A 360 -70.71 -34.43 -0.11
N VAL A 361 -71.16 -33.18 -0.23
CA VAL A 361 -70.27 -32.01 -0.29
C VAL A 361 -69.71 -31.66 1.10
N LEU A 362 -70.37 -32.09 2.18
CA LEU A 362 -69.95 -31.85 3.57
C LEU A 362 -68.90 -32.84 4.09
N ASP A 363 -68.76 -34.02 3.48
CA ASP A 363 -67.85 -35.08 3.97
C ASP A 363 -66.37 -34.86 3.58
N ASN A 364 -66.09 -33.90 2.69
CA ASN A 364 -64.73 -33.51 2.29
C ASN A 364 -64.12 -32.38 3.12
N ILE A 365 -64.86 -31.80 4.07
CA ILE A 365 -64.35 -30.71 4.92
C ILE A 365 -63.77 -31.31 6.22
N PRO A 366 -62.45 -31.20 6.49
CA PRO A 366 -61.80 -31.76 7.68
C PRO A 366 -62.47 -31.36 9.00
N LEU A 367 -62.88 -30.08 9.07
CA LEU A 367 -63.58 -29.48 10.20
C LEU A 367 -64.90 -30.21 10.56
N ALA A 368 -65.66 -30.66 9.54
CA ALA A 368 -66.96 -31.31 9.73
C ALA A 368 -66.83 -32.73 10.34
N ARG A 369 -65.75 -33.45 10.01
CA ARG A 369 -65.48 -34.78 10.61
C ARG A 369 -65.11 -34.67 12.09
N GLN A 370 -64.43 -33.60 12.45
CA GLN A 370 -63.92 -33.38 13.80
C GLN A 370 -65.02 -32.88 14.75
N ALA A 371 -65.86 -31.96 14.29
CA ALA A 371 -67.06 -31.50 14.99
C ALA A 371 -68.01 -32.66 15.33
N ARG A 372 -68.20 -33.61 14.39
CA ARG A 372 -68.97 -34.86 14.63
C ARG A 372 -68.35 -35.74 15.72
N LYS A 373 -67.02 -35.95 15.72
CA LYS A 373 -66.34 -36.79 16.73
C LYS A 373 -66.46 -36.24 18.16
N MET A 374 -66.66 -34.93 18.30
CA MET A 374 -66.82 -34.26 19.60
C MET A 374 -68.28 -34.01 20.00
N GLY A 375 -69.25 -34.53 19.23
CA GLY A 375 -70.68 -34.39 19.54
C GLY A 375 -71.21 -32.96 19.51
N ARG A 376 -70.50 -32.03 18.85
CA ARG A 376 -70.83 -30.61 18.76
C ARG A 376 -71.12 -30.25 17.32
N LEU A 377 -72.39 -30.29 16.94
CA LEU A 377 -72.88 -29.96 15.61
C LEU A 377 -73.78 -28.71 15.71
N ASP A 378 -73.20 -27.62 16.24
CA ASP A 378 -73.88 -26.33 16.46
C ASP A 378 -73.40 -25.25 15.47
N GLU A 379 -74.09 -24.09 15.49
CA GLU A 379 -73.86 -22.86 14.70
C GLU A 379 -72.36 -22.50 14.53
N MET A 380 -71.55 -22.82 15.52
CA MET A 380 -70.10 -22.67 15.56
C MET A 380 -69.36 -23.33 14.37
N THR A 381 -69.86 -24.47 13.88
CA THR A 381 -69.27 -25.22 12.74
C THR A 381 -69.55 -24.53 11.40
N ALA A 382 -70.68 -23.81 11.29
CA ALA A 382 -71.07 -23.07 10.09
C ALA A 382 -70.27 -21.77 9.92
N VAL A 383 -69.86 -21.13 11.02
CA VAL A 383 -68.98 -19.95 11.02
C VAL A 383 -67.56 -20.35 10.60
N LEU A 384 -67.05 -21.46 11.13
CA LEU A 384 -65.70 -21.94 10.86
C LEU A 384 -65.51 -22.53 9.45
N ALA A 385 -66.59 -23.03 8.84
CA ALA A 385 -66.59 -23.51 7.46
C ALA A 385 -66.21 -22.44 6.42
N LYS A 386 -66.30 -21.14 6.78
CA LYS A 386 -65.93 -20.02 5.91
C LYS A 386 -64.42 -19.76 5.81
N TYR A 387 -63.59 -20.37 6.67
CA TYR A 387 -62.16 -20.06 6.80
C TYR A 387 -61.20 -21.07 6.16
N ASP A 388 -61.73 -22.09 5.47
CA ASP A 388 -60.98 -23.17 4.80
C ASP A 388 -59.86 -23.75 5.67
N LEU A 389 -60.22 -24.10 6.91
CA LEU A 389 -59.26 -24.59 7.92
C LEU A 389 -58.79 -25.99 7.57
N ASN A 390 -57.48 -26.21 7.63
CA ASN A 390 -56.91 -27.55 7.49
C ASN A 390 -57.11 -28.38 8.77
N GLY A 391 -56.84 -29.70 8.70
CA GLY A 391 -57.02 -30.61 9.83
C GLY A 391 -56.35 -30.11 11.12
N ARG A 392 -55.06 -29.75 11.08
CA ARG A 392 -54.32 -29.27 12.26
C ARG A 392 -54.93 -28.01 12.90
N GLN A 393 -55.45 -27.10 12.08
CA GLN A 393 -56.07 -25.86 12.54
C GLN A 393 -57.44 -26.11 13.18
N ALA A 394 -58.19 -27.05 12.62
CA ALA A 394 -59.44 -27.54 13.20
C ALA A 394 -59.20 -28.24 14.56
N ASP A 395 -58.22 -29.15 14.63
CA ASP A 395 -57.76 -29.77 15.88
C ASP A 395 -57.42 -28.72 16.95
N LEU A 396 -56.62 -27.71 16.58
CA LEU A 396 -56.21 -26.64 17.49
C LEU A 396 -57.42 -25.89 18.03
N PHE A 397 -58.30 -25.40 17.17
CA PHE A 397 -59.51 -24.66 17.56
C PHE A 397 -60.37 -25.44 18.56
N PHE A 398 -60.68 -26.70 18.23
CA PHE A 398 -61.54 -27.51 19.08
C PHE A 398 -60.85 -27.94 20.39
N SER A 399 -59.52 -27.94 20.43
CA SER A 399 -58.75 -28.22 21.64
C SER A 399 -58.70 -27.07 22.65
N LEU A 400 -59.08 -25.84 22.24
CA LEU A 400 -59.15 -24.65 23.09
C LEU A 400 -60.29 -24.74 24.12
N SER A 401 -60.21 -23.94 25.18
CA SER A 401 -61.30 -23.85 26.17
C SER A 401 -62.55 -23.21 25.55
N ALA A 402 -63.74 -23.50 26.09
CA ALA A 402 -65.00 -22.94 25.60
C ALA A 402 -64.99 -21.40 25.57
N GLN A 403 -64.39 -20.78 26.58
CA GLN A 403 -64.22 -19.32 26.67
C GLN A 403 -63.28 -18.76 25.58
N ALA A 404 -62.22 -19.50 25.22
CA ALA A 404 -61.31 -19.09 24.14
C ALA A 404 -61.93 -19.30 22.75
N GLN A 405 -62.73 -20.35 22.57
CA GLN A 405 -63.49 -20.59 21.34
C GLN A 405 -64.48 -19.45 21.10
N GLU A 406 -65.24 -19.05 22.13
CA GLU A 406 -66.19 -17.94 22.06
C GLU A 406 -65.50 -16.60 21.76
N LYS A 407 -64.40 -16.29 22.46
CA LYS A 407 -63.62 -15.06 22.21
C LYS A 407 -63.04 -15.02 20.79
N LEU A 408 -62.49 -16.12 20.30
CA LEU A 408 -61.92 -16.19 18.95
C LEU A 408 -62.98 -16.01 17.86
N LEU A 409 -64.24 -16.40 18.13
CA LEU A 409 -65.37 -16.22 17.20
C LEU A 409 -66.00 -14.82 17.27
N GLY A 410 -65.78 -14.10 18.38
CA GLY A 410 -66.16 -12.69 18.52
C GLY A 410 -65.18 -11.72 17.85
N GLU A 411 -64.02 -12.19 17.40
CA GLU A 411 -63.02 -11.39 16.68
C GLU A 411 -63.36 -11.25 15.19
N SER A 412 -62.64 -10.35 14.50
CA SER A 412 -62.81 -10.22 13.05
C SER A 412 -62.39 -11.50 12.30
N PRO A 413 -63.02 -11.80 11.15
CA PRO A 413 -62.67 -12.94 10.32
C PRO A 413 -61.17 -13.08 10.02
N GLU A 414 -60.50 -11.93 9.80
CA GLU A 414 -59.08 -11.85 9.50
C GLU A 414 -58.22 -12.22 10.70
N VAL A 415 -58.59 -11.75 11.90
CA VAL A 415 -57.91 -12.07 13.16
C VAL A 415 -58.06 -13.54 13.50
N THR A 416 -59.29 -14.07 13.41
CA THR A 416 -59.58 -15.48 13.66
C THR A 416 -58.77 -16.39 12.74
N ALA A 417 -58.73 -16.06 11.45
CA ALA A 417 -57.94 -16.79 10.46
C ALA A 417 -56.44 -16.68 10.74
N ARG A 418 -55.94 -15.48 11.08
CA ARG A 418 -54.52 -15.24 11.36
C ARG A 418 -54.03 -16.04 12.57
N VAL A 419 -54.77 -16.04 13.67
CA VAL A 419 -54.42 -16.77 14.90
C VAL A 419 -54.42 -18.28 14.67
N LEU A 420 -55.45 -18.81 13.99
CA LEU A 420 -55.52 -20.24 13.70
C LEU A 420 -54.48 -20.71 12.69
N ARG A 421 -53.95 -19.80 11.85
CA ARG A 421 -52.90 -20.10 10.88
C ARG A 421 -51.48 -19.97 11.43
N MET A 422 -51.27 -19.42 12.63
CA MET A 422 -49.94 -19.25 13.20
C MET A 422 -49.23 -20.60 13.34
N ASP A 423 -48.12 -20.75 12.63
CA ASP A 423 -47.28 -21.94 12.73
C ASP A 423 -46.62 -22.03 14.12
N GLY A 424 -46.77 -23.18 14.80
CA GLY A 424 -46.21 -23.42 16.13
C GLY A 424 -47.10 -23.00 17.31
N LEU A 425 -48.27 -22.44 17.08
CA LEU A 425 -49.22 -22.10 18.14
C LEU A 425 -49.74 -23.38 18.82
N SER A 426 -49.45 -23.55 20.12
CA SER A 426 -49.89 -24.72 20.90
C SER A 426 -51.13 -24.40 21.73
N LYS A 427 -51.75 -25.45 22.27
CA LYS A 427 -52.89 -25.34 23.19
C LYS A 427 -52.57 -24.51 24.45
N ALA A 428 -51.32 -24.52 24.92
CA ALA A 428 -50.94 -23.86 26.18
C ALA A 428 -50.80 -22.33 26.06
N ASN A 429 -50.39 -21.85 24.89
CA ASN A 429 -50.09 -20.44 24.58
C ASN A 429 -51.19 -19.74 23.78
N ALA A 430 -52.12 -20.48 23.16
CA ALA A 430 -53.30 -19.89 22.52
C ALA A 430 -54.21 -19.11 23.50
N TYR A 431 -54.26 -19.50 24.78
CA TYR A 431 -55.01 -18.75 25.79
C TYR A 431 -54.36 -17.40 26.14
N ALA A 432 -53.02 -17.33 26.14
CA ALA A 432 -52.28 -16.12 26.48
C ALA A 432 -52.62 -14.97 25.51
N PHE A 433 -52.87 -15.27 24.24
CA PHE A 433 -53.27 -14.27 23.25
C PHE A 433 -54.50 -13.48 23.69
N PHE A 434 -55.51 -14.15 24.27
CA PHE A 434 -56.76 -13.52 24.72
C PHE A 434 -56.69 -12.85 26.10
N THR A 435 -55.53 -12.87 26.74
CA THR A 435 -55.29 -12.16 28.01
C THR A 435 -54.80 -10.73 27.79
N TYR A 436 -54.31 -10.40 26.59
CA TYR A 436 -53.87 -9.06 26.22
C TYR A 436 -55.01 -8.19 25.69
N SER A 437 -54.88 -6.86 25.80
CA SER A 437 -55.85 -5.93 25.21
C SER A 437 -55.85 -5.97 23.68
N ASP A 438 -56.93 -5.43 23.08
CA ASP A 438 -57.14 -5.46 21.63
C ASP A 438 -55.97 -4.80 20.86
N ASP A 439 -55.41 -3.70 21.39
CA ASP A 439 -54.26 -3.01 20.82
C ASP A 439 -52.99 -3.88 20.84
N THR A 440 -52.73 -4.55 21.96
CA THR A 440 -51.58 -5.45 22.10
C THR A 440 -51.75 -6.70 21.23
N ARG A 441 -52.97 -7.24 21.12
CA ARG A 441 -53.26 -8.36 20.21
C ARG A 441 -53.00 -7.97 18.75
N ALA A 442 -53.43 -6.78 18.32
CA ALA A 442 -53.15 -6.27 16.98
C ALA A 442 -51.64 -6.16 16.69
N LYS A 443 -50.85 -5.69 17.67
CA LYS A 443 -49.38 -5.62 17.56
C LYS A 443 -48.72 -7.00 17.50
N ILE A 444 -49.19 -7.96 18.29
CA ILE A 444 -48.70 -9.36 18.23
C ILE A 444 -49.02 -9.99 16.87
N LEU A 445 -50.20 -9.72 16.30
CA LEU A 445 -50.58 -10.24 14.97
C LEU A 445 -49.75 -9.67 13.83
N GLY A 446 -49.15 -8.50 14.03
CA GLY A 446 -48.21 -7.86 13.10
C GLY A 446 -46.80 -8.46 13.11
N LEU A 447 -46.50 -9.40 14.03
CA LEU A 447 -45.24 -10.14 14.07
C LEU A 447 -45.25 -11.34 13.11
N THR A 448 -44.06 -11.86 12.80
CA THR A 448 -43.92 -13.18 12.17
C THR A 448 -44.46 -14.27 13.09
N ASP A 449 -44.84 -15.41 12.51
CA ASP A 449 -45.45 -16.53 13.25
C ASP A 449 -44.57 -16.98 14.42
N GLU A 450 -43.26 -17.12 14.19
CA GLU A 450 -42.31 -17.54 15.23
C GLU A 450 -42.19 -16.52 16.36
N ALA A 451 -42.13 -15.22 16.02
CA ALA A 451 -41.98 -14.16 17.00
C ALA A 451 -43.28 -13.95 17.81
N ALA A 452 -44.44 -14.06 17.16
CA ALA A 452 -45.74 -14.05 17.82
C ALA A 452 -45.86 -15.22 18.80
N VAL A 453 -45.52 -16.43 18.37
CA VAL A 453 -45.57 -17.63 19.23
C VAL A 453 -44.62 -17.50 20.41
N GLN A 454 -43.38 -17.05 20.22
CA GLN A 454 -42.44 -16.84 21.33
C GLN A 454 -42.92 -15.78 22.33
N ALA A 455 -43.50 -14.67 21.86
CA ALA A 455 -44.08 -13.65 22.74
C ALA A 455 -45.24 -14.21 23.58
N LEU A 456 -46.06 -15.09 22.99
CA LEU A 456 -47.15 -15.77 23.68
C LEU A 456 -46.65 -16.85 24.65
N GLU A 457 -45.58 -17.58 24.32
CA GLU A 457 -44.95 -18.58 25.20
C GLU A 457 -44.30 -17.95 26.43
N GLN A 458 -43.64 -16.81 26.26
CA GLN A 458 -42.95 -16.12 27.35
C GLN A 458 -43.91 -15.42 28.31
N GLY A 459 -45.19 -15.26 27.94
CA GLY A 459 -46.21 -14.63 28.79
C GLY A 459 -45.82 -13.23 29.24
N LEU A 460 -45.20 -12.45 28.34
CA LEU A 460 -44.62 -11.15 28.67
C LEU A 460 -45.70 -10.18 29.18
N PRO A 461 -45.44 -9.38 30.24
CA PRO A 461 -46.39 -8.39 30.70
C PRO A 461 -46.68 -7.35 29.62
N GLU A 462 -47.94 -6.93 29.52
CA GLU A 462 -48.43 -6.04 28.46
C GLU A 462 -47.67 -4.70 28.37
N SER A 463 -47.18 -4.19 29.50
CA SER A 463 -46.36 -2.97 29.56
C SER A 463 -45.00 -3.11 28.88
N LEU A 464 -44.45 -4.33 28.79
CA LEU A 464 -43.23 -4.60 28.04
C LEU A 464 -43.55 -4.73 26.55
N LEU A 465 -44.58 -5.50 26.19
CA LEU A 465 -44.98 -5.68 24.80
C LEU A 465 -45.32 -4.34 24.11
N THR A 466 -46.05 -3.46 24.80
CA THR A 466 -46.40 -2.13 24.29
C THR A 466 -45.19 -1.19 24.13
N ARG A 467 -44.14 -1.37 24.95
CA ARG A 467 -42.88 -0.61 24.83
C ARG A 467 -41.96 -1.16 23.74
N THR A 468 -41.98 -2.46 23.50
CA THR A 468 -41.09 -3.12 22.52
C THR A 468 -41.71 -3.22 21.13
N LEU A 469 -43.03 -3.40 21.01
CA LEU A 469 -43.75 -3.52 19.74
C LEU A 469 -44.26 -2.15 19.27
N THR A 470 -43.31 -1.22 19.07
CA THR A 470 -43.60 0.05 18.40
C THR A 470 -43.79 -0.18 16.90
N GLU A 471 -44.49 0.74 16.24
CA GLU A 471 -44.72 0.68 14.78
C GLU A 471 -43.40 0.58 14.00
N SER A 472 -42.35 1.26 14.46
CA SER A 472 -41.01 1.18 13.88
C SER A 472 -40.37 -0.21 14.04
N ASN A 473 -40.56 -0.88 15.18
CA ASN A 473 -39.99 -2.21 15.44
C ASN A 473 -40.74 -3.30 14.68
N LEU A 474 -42.06 -3.13 14.49
CA LEU A 474 -42.88 -4.02 13.67
C LEU A 474 -42.49 -3.94 12.18
N GLN A 475 -42.25 -2.73 11.65
CA GLN A 475 -41.75 -2.54 10.28
C GLN A 475 -40.32 -3.05 10.05
N GLY A 476 -39.49 -3.11 11.11
CA GLY A 476 -38.15 -3.70 11.07
C GLY A 476 -38.15 -5.23 11.15
N SER A 477 -39.25 -5.84 11.58
CA SER A 477 -39.38 -7.30 11.78
C SER A 477 -40.03 -8.03 10.60
N ALA A 478 -40.30 -7.32 9.49
CA ALA A 478 -40.91 -7.91 8.31
C ALA A 478 -39.98 -8.96 7.66
N PRO A 479 -40.51 -10.10 7.15
CA PRO A 479 -39.69 -11.23 6.66
C PRO A 479 -38.67 -10.88 5.58
N ASP A 480 -38.95 -9.84 4.80
CA ASP A 480 -38.14 -9.26 3.73
C ASP A 480 -37.00 -8.35 4.24
N ARG A 481 -37.01 -8.02 5.53
CA ARG A 481 -36.03 -7.14 6.21
C ARG A 481 -35.22 -7.84 7.31
N LEU A 482 -35.42 -9.15 7.49
CA LEU A 482 -34.60 -9.98 8.38
C LEU A 482 -33.20 -10.18 7.76
N PRO A 483 -32.10 -9.97 8.52
CA PRO A 483 -30.76 -10.30 8.06
C PRO A 483 -30.64 -11.81 7.88
N GLY A 484 -30.77 -12.29 6.65
CA GLY A 484 -30.59 -13.72 6.31
C GLY A 484 -31.34 -14.20 5.07
N ASN A 485 -32.46 -13.60 4.67
CA ASN A 485 -33.31 -14.13 3.58
C ASN A 485 -33.38 -13.27 2.31
N SER A 486 -32.80 -12.07 2.33
CA SER A 486 -32.52 -11.34 1.10
C SER A 486 -31.15 -11.82 0.60
N ALA A 487 -31.11 -12.57 -0.50
CA ALA A 487 -29.88 -12.69 -1.26
C ALA A 487 -29.35 -11.25 -1.43
N PRO A 488 -28.11 -10.94 -1.01
CA PRO A 488 -27.68 -9.55 -0.86
C PRO A 488 -27.98 -8.82 -2.16
N GLN A 489 -28.67 -7.68 -2.05
CA GLN A 489 -28.99 -6.89 -3.23
C GLN A 489 -27.68 -6.62 -3.99
N THR A 490 -27.73 -6.39 -5.29
CA THR A 490 -26.51 -6.11 -6.07
C THR A 490 -25.67 -4.99 -5.44
N ALA A 491 -26.31 -4.02 -4.79
CA ALA A 491 -25.67 -2.99 -3.97
C ALA A 491 -24.94 -3.55 -2.74
N ASP A 492 -25.58 -4.43 -1.95
CA ASP A 492 -24.95 -5.08 -0.79
C ASP A 492 -23.74 -5.93 -1.20
N LYS A 493 -23.83 -6.64 -2.34
CA LYS A 493 -22.69 -7.40 -2.89
C LYS A 493 -21.54 -6.49 -3.33
N LYS A 494 -21.83 -5.37 -3.99
CA LYS A 494 -20.82 -4.37 -4.37
C LYS A 494 -20.18 -3.74 -3.14
N LEU A 495 -20.97 -3.38 -2.13
CA LEU A 495 -20.49 -2.79 -0.89
C LEU A 495 -19.62 -3.76 -0.10
N LEU A 496 -20.02 -5.03 0.00
CA LEU A 496 -19.20 -6.10 0.58
C LEU A 496 -17.89 -6.30 -0.19
N GLY A 497 -17.96 -6.31 -1.54
CA GLY A 497 -16.78 -6.40 -2.40
C GLY A 497 -15.82 -5.21 -2.24
N LEU A 498 -16.37 -4.00 -2.18
CA LEU A 498 -15.63 -2.77 -1.90
C LEU A 498 -14.99 -2.82 -0.51
N GLY A 499 -15.73 -3.22 0.53
CA GLY A 499 -15.20 -3.35 1.88
C GLY A 499 -14.05 -4.35 1.98
N ALA A 500 -14.16 -5.49 1.30
CA ALA A 500 -13.06 -6.46 1.21
C ALA A 500 -11.83 -5.86 0.51
N LYS A 501 -12.03 -5.17 -0.62
CA LYS A 501 -10.96 -4.52 -1.38
C LYS A 501 -10.26 -3.43 -0.57
N LEU A 502 -11.02 -2.56 0.11
CA LEU A 502 -10.50 -1.49 0.96
C LEU A 502 -9.76 -2.04 2.17
N LYS A 503 -10.20 -3.17 2.73
CA LYS A 503 -9.45 -3.87 3.77
C LYS A 503 -8.13 -4.42 3.25
N GLU A 504 -8.13 -5.02 2.06
CA GLU A 504 -6.92 -5.58 1.42
C GLU A 504 -5.91 -4.48 1.05
N SER A 505 -6.37 -3.32 0.57
CA SER A 505 -5.51 -2.18 0.25
C SER A 505 -5.06 -1.39 1.48
N GLY A 506 -5.65 -1.63 2.65
CA GLY A 506 -5.40 -0.88 3.88
C GLY A 506 -6.09 0.49 3.92
N ASN A 507 -7.06 0.72 3.04
CA ASN A 507 -7.80 1.98 2.90
C ASN A 507 -9.21 1.92 3.50
N ALA A 508 -9.43 1.09 4.52
CA ALA A 508 -10.74 0.91 5.16
C ALA A 508 -11.35 2.21 5.73
N PHE A 509 -10.52 3.19 6.09
CA PHE A 509 -10.94 4.52 6.54
C PHE A 509 -11.83 5.27 5.53
N ILE A 510 -11.77 4.91 4.24
CA ILE A 510 -12.59 5.51 3.18
C ILE A 510 -14.08 5.23 3.41
N LEU A 511 -14.43 4.02 3.86
CA LEU A 511 -15.82 3.69 4.18
C LEU A 511 -16.30 4.46 5.40
N GLU A 512 -15.49 4.54 6.45
CA GLU A 512 -15.83 5.28 7.67
C GLU A 512 -16.12 6.76 7.37
N GLU A 513 -15.26 7.40 6.57
CA GLU A 513 -15.44 8.81 6.17
C GLU A 513 -16.69 8.99 5.29
N LEU A 514 -16.99 8.04 4.39
CA LEU A 514 -18.18 8.12 3.53
C LEU A 514 -19.47 7.86 4.31
N GLU A 515 -19.49 6.91 5.24
CA GLU A 515 -20.62 6.64 6.15
C GLU A 515 -20.87 7.82 7.10
N ALA A 516 -19.81 8.44 7.60
CA ALA A 516 -19.92 9.67 8.37
C ALA A 516 -20.55 10.80 7.53
N SER A 517 -20.17 10.90 6.25
CA SER A 517 -20.73 11.89 5.33
C SER A 517 -22.17 11.59 4.88
N SER A 518 -22.61 10.33 4.91
CA SER A 518 -23.98 9.92 4.58
C SER A 518 -24.95 10.07 5.75
N GLY A 519 -24.47 10.44 6.95
CA GLY A 519 -25.29 10.57 8.15
C GLY A 519 -25.86 9.24 8.64
N GLY A 520 -25.15 8.13 8.39
CA GLY A 520 -25.60 6.78 8.75
C GLY A 520 -26.63 6.16 7.81
N ALA A 521 -26.93 6.81 6.67
CA ALA A 521 -27.71 6.21 5.60
C ALA A 521 -26.85 5.22 4.77
N ALA A 522 -27.51 4.23 4.15
CA ALA A 522 -26.86 3.31 3.24
C ALA A 522 -26.17 4.05 2.09
N LEU A 523 -24.95 3.64 1.76
CA LEU A 523 -24.16 4.26 0.71
C LEU A 523 -24.82 4.08 -0.66
N THR A 524 -24.93 5.17 -1.42
CA THR A 524 -25.47 5.14 -2.79
C THR A 524 -24.45 4.53 -3.77
N ASP A 525 -24.90 4.07 -4.94
CA ASP A 525 -24.00 3.60 -6.01
C ASP A 525 -22.94 4.66 -6.39
N ASP A 526 -23.29 5.95 -6.35
CA ASP A 526 -22.35 7.05 -6.61
C ASP A 526 -21.27 7.16 -5.52
N GLN A 527 -21.64 6.99 -4.24
CA GLN A 527 -20.69 6.99 -3.14
C GLN A 527 -19.77 5.76 -3.18
N ILE A 528 -20.30 4.61 -3.59
CA ILE A 528 -19.51 3.40 -3.83
C ILE A 528 -18.49 3.66 -4.95
N ALA A 529 -18.90 4.28 -6.06
CA ALA A 529 -17.98 4.65 -7.15
C ALA A 529 -16.92 5.67 -6.71
N ILE A 530 -17.28 6.65 -5.87
CA ILE A 530 -16.32 7.59 -5.26
C ILE A 530 -15.31 6.83 -4.40
N ALA A 531 -15.75 5.85 -3.62
CA ALA A 531 -14.90 5.01 -2.77
C ALA A 531 -13.92 4.16 -3.59
N GLU A 532 -14.37 3.56 -4.70
CA GLU A 532 -13.52 2.79 -5.59
C GLU A 532 -12.40 3.63 -6.21
N VAL A 533 -12.72 4.87 -6.61
CA VAL A 533 -11.72 5.83 -7.09
C VAL A 533 -10.81 6.29 -5.96
N ALA A 534 -11.37 6.53 -4.77
CA ALA A 534 -10.60 6.94 -3.60
C ALA A 534 -9.59 5.86 -3.17
N ASP A 535 -9.95 4.57 -3.29
CA ASP A 535 -9.05 3.45 -3.04
C ASP A 535 -7.80 3.50 -3.94
N VAL A 536 -8.01 3.78 -5.24
CA VAL A 536 -6.90 3.99 -6.18
C VAL A 536 -6.07 5.20 -5.73
N LEU A 537 -6.70 6.34 -5.47
CA LEU A 537 -6.00 7.58 -5.11
C LEU A 537 -5.31 7.55 -3.74
N ALA A 538 -5.71 6.66 -2.83
CA ALA A 538 -5.11 6.46 -1.51
C ALA A 538 -4.01 5.38 -1.51
N SER A 539 -3.87 4.62 -2.59
CA SER A 539 -2.90 3.53 -2.71
C SER A 539 -1.51 4.01 -3.14
N ASP A 540 -0.47 3.24 -2.78
CA ASP A 540 0.91 3.49 -3.16
C ASP A 540 1.30 2.72 -4.43
N TYR A 541 1.95 3.39 -5.40
CA TYR A 541 2.31 2.80 -6.69
C TYR A 541 3.76 3.04 -7.12
N SER A 542 4.25 2.13 -7.96
CA SER A 542 5.49 2.26 -8.71
C SER A 542 5.23 1.91 -10.18
N LEU A 543 5.50 2.84 -11.10
CA LEU A 543 5.27 2.69 -12.54
C LEU A 543 6.41 1.89 -13.18
N THR A 544 6.42 0.58 -12.99
CA THR A 544 7.47 -0.31 -13.53
C THR A 544 7.25 -0.72 -15.00
N GLY A 545 6.18 -0.22 -15.63
CA GLY A 545 5.83 -0.41 -17.04
C GLY A 545 5.55 -1.84 -17.51
N ALA A 546 5.40 -2.80 -16.60
CA ALA A 546 4.74 -4.07 -16.89
C ALA A 546 3.21 -3.86 -16.95
N ALA A 547 2.51 -4.53 -17.87
CA ALA A 547 1.05 -4.48 -17.94
C ALA A 547 0.42 -4.85 -16.58
N GLY A 548 -0.46 -3.99 -16.06
CA GLY A 548 -1.05 -4.14 -14.72
C GLY A 548 -0.15 -3.72 -13.55
N SER A 549 1.02 -3.12 -13.81
CA SER A 549 1.90 -2.53 -12.78
C SER A 549 1.82 -1.01 -12.79
N GLY A 550 0.71 -0.48 -12.30
CA GLY A 550 0.47 0.95 -12.17
C GLY A 550 -0.94 1.25 -11.63
N PRO A 551 -1.22 2.51 -11.24
CA PRO A 551 -2.59 2.93 -10.93
C PRO A 551 -3.48 2.79 -12.17
N THR A 552 -4.76 2.47 -11.96
CA THR A 552 -5.76 2.57 -13.02
C THR A 552 -5.87 4.02 -13.49
N GLU A 553 -6.02 4.23 -14.80
CA GLU A 553 -6.28 5.56 -15.35
C GLU A 553 -7.65 6.08 -14.91
N LEU A 554 -7.66 7.35 -14.53
CA LEU A 554 -8.85 8.04 -14.06
C LEU A 554 -9.09 9.28 -14.91
N LYS A 555 -10.35 9.57 -15.21
CA LYS A 555 -10.72 10.83 -15.87
C LYS A 555 -10.63 11.98 -14.87
N SER A 556 -10.39 13.19 -15.37
CA SER A 556 -10.42 14.42 -14.56
C SER A 556 -11.70 14.57 -13.72
N SER A 557 -12.87 14.20 -14.25
CA SER A 557 -14.14 14.25 -13.50
C SER A 557 -14.18 13.32 -12.29
N GLN A 558 -13.48 12.18 -12.35
CA GLN A 558 -13.41 11.21 -11.25
C GLN A 558 -12.42 11.66 -10.17
N VAL A 559 -11.36 12.37 -10.55
CA VAL A 559 -10.29 12.78 -9.62
C VAL A 559 -10.58 14.13 -8.97
N ILE A 560 -10.93 15.15 -9.75
CA ILE A 560 -11.05 16.54 -9.27
C ILE A 560 -12.21 16.73 -8.29
N GLY A 561 -13.26 15.89 -8.40
CA GLY A 561 -14.39 15.87 -7.48
C GLY A 561 -14.21 14.95 -6.27
N ASN A 562 -13.14 14.15 -6.21
CA ASN A 562 -12.98 13.15 -5.16
C ASN A 562 -12.56 13.79 -3.82
N PRO A 563 -13.31 13.56 -2.72
CA PRO A 563 -13.01 14.19 -1.43
C PRO A 563 -11.71 13.69 -0.78
N PHE A 564 -11.14 12.57 -1.24
CA PHE A 564 -9.89 11.99 -0.73
C PHE A 564 -8.63 12.46 -1.48
N TYR A 565 -8.76 13.39 -2.44
CA TYR A 565 -7.64 13.89 -3.27
C TYR A 565 -7.65 15.41 -3.43
N LYS A 566 -8.21 16.13 -2.46
CA LYS A 566 -8.51 17.58 -2.48
C LYS A 566 -7.31 18.45 -2.81
N GLU A 567 -6.13 18.11 -2.30
CA GLU A 567 -4.91 18.91 -2.47
C GLU A 567 -4.43 18.93 -3.92
N ILE A 568 -4.44 17.76 -4.57
CA ILE A 568 -4.13 17.65 -6.00
C ILE A 568 -5.22 18.33 -6.82
N SER A 569 -6.49 18.15 -6.47
CA SER A 569 -7.61 18.83 -7.14
C SER A 569 -7.45 20.35 -7.11
N ALA A 570 -7.07 20.92 -5.96
CA ALA A 570 -6.79 22.34 -5.83
C ALA A 570 -5.56 22.79 -6.64
N LEU A 571 -4.49 21.99 -6.66
CA LEU A 571 -3.30 22.29 -7.46
C LEU A 571 -3.63 22.27 -8.97
N TYR A 572 -4.41 21.31 -9.42
CA TYR A 572 -4.80 21.18 -10.83
C TYR A 572 -5.67 22.35 -11.28
N ARG A 573 -6.68 22.76 -10.48
CA ARG A 573 -7.47 23.97 -10.77
C ARG A 573 -6.62 25.23 -10.87
N LYS A 574 -5.54 25.33 -10.07
CA LYS A 574 -4.59 26.43 -10.19
C LYS A 574 -3.85 26.38 -11.52
N LEU A 575 -3.41 25.21 -11.97
CA LEU A 575 -2.78 25.06 -13.29
C LEU A 575 -3.75 25.39 -14.45
N GLU A 576 -5.04 25.06 -14.32
CA GLU A 576 -6.07 25.43 -15.30
C GLU A 576 -6.25 26.96 -15.36
N THR A 577 -6.35 27.60 -14.18
CA THR A 577 -6.46 29.06 -14.06
C THR A 577 -5.26 29.76 -14.70
N ASP A 578 -4.08 29.18 -14.54
CA ASP A 578 -2.83 29.68 -15.10
C ASP A 578 -2.63 29.26 -16.57
N GLN A 579 -3.61 28.59 -17.18
CA GLN A 579 -3.60 28.09 -18.56
C GLN A 579 -2.42 27.15 -18.89
N LEU A 580 -1.92 26.45 -17.88
CA LEU A 580 -0.81 25.49 -18.01
C LEU A 580 -1.32 24.09 -18.37
N VAL A 581 -2.59 23.81 -18.11
CA VAL A 581 -3.29 22.59 -18.50
C VAL A 581 -4.65 22.94 -19.09
N ALA A 582 -5.12 22.14 -20.05
CA ALA A 582 -6.42 22.33 -20.70
C ALA A 582 -6.92 21.01 -21.30
N GLY A 583 -8.23 20.96 -21.59
CA GLY A 583 -8.87 19.86 -22.32
C GLY A 583 -9.13 18.62 -21.48
N GLU A 584 -9.40 17.50 -22.16
CA GLU A 584 -9.54 16.19 -21.50
C GLU A 584 -8.19 15.74 -20.94
N THR A 585 -8.19 15.37 -19.66
CA THR A 585 -6.97 14.94 -18.97
C THR A 585 -7.16 13.61 -18.29
N THR A 586 -6.11 12.80 -18.38
CA THR A 586 -6.05 11.46 -17.80
C THR A 586 -5.12 11.51 -16.61
N PHE A 587 -5.62 11.06 -15.46
CA PHE A 587 -4.90 11.04 -14.21
C PHE A 587 -4.38 9.64 -13.91
N VAL A 588 -3.15 9.62 -13.44
CA VAL A 588 -2.45 8.45 -12.95
C VAL A 588 -1.84 8.87 -11.64
N GLY A 589 -2.40 8.41 -10.53
CA GLY A 589 -1.95 8.87 -9.24
C GLY A 589 -2.42 8.03 -8.08
N GLY A 590 -1.86 8.35 -6.92
CA GLY A 590 -2.05 7.62 -5.67
C GLY A 590 -1.53 8.43 -4.48
N ALA A 591 -1.45 7.80 -3.32
CA ALA A 591 -0.88 8.42 -2.14
C ALA A 591 0.61 8.67 -2.33
N ASN A 592 1.35 7.66 -2.79
CA ASN A 592 2.74 7.81 -3.20
C ASN A 592 2.94 7.22 -4.60
N LEU A 593 3.75 7.89 -5.42
CA LEU A 593 4.02 7.48 -6.80
C LEU A 593 5.52 7.49 -7.07
N VAL A 594 6.06 6.33 -7.46
CA VAL A 594 7.44 6.19 -7.93
C VAL A 594 7.45 5.97 -9.44
N VAL A 595 8.21 6.79 -10.14
CA VAL A 595 8.43 6.72 -11.60
C VAL A 595 9.90 6.36 -11.82
N PRO A 596 10.25 5.07 -11.96
CA PRO A 596 11.61 4.64 -12.22
C PRO A 596 12.10 5.06 -13.62
N ALA A 597 13.41 4.95 -13.83
CA ALA A 597 14.07 5.26 -15.10
C ALA A 597 13.40 4.50 -16.25
N ASN A 598 13.12 5.21 -17.34
CA ASN A 598 12.48 4.66 -18.54
C ASN A 598 11.20 3.85 -18.23
N ALA A 599 10.31 4.35 -17.35
CA ALA A 599 9.02 3.74 -17.01
C ALA A 599 8.16 3.55 -18.27
N GLN A 600 8.28 2.37 -18.89
CA GLN A 600 8.45 2.16 -20.34
C GLN A 600 7.72 3.19 -21.20
N ALA A 601 8.43 4.31 -21.41
CA ALA A 601 8.07 5.54 -22.15
C ALA A 601 6.57 5.86 -22.16
N LEU A 602 5.95 5.77 -20.98
CA LEU A 602 4.54 6.04 -20.68
C LEU A 602 3.52 5.36 -21.62
N SER A 603 3.92 4.23 -22.21
CA SER A 603 3.14 3.23 -22.98
C SER A 603 1.93 3.77 -23.79
N PRO A 604 2.19 4.42 -24.93
CA PRO A 604 1.33 5.36 -25.67
C PRO A 604 0.28 6.16 -24.89
N TYR A 605 0.74 6.75 -23.78
CA TYR A 605 0.00 7.59 -22.83
C TYR A 605 -1.14 6.89 -22.11
N LEU A 606 -0.95 5.57 -21.96
CA LEU A 606 -1.84 4.63 -21.31
C LEU A 606 -3.07 4.25 -22.18
N SER A 607 -2.83 4.19 -23.50
CA SER A 607 -3.55 3.42 -24.53
C SER A 607 -4.87 3.95 -25.13
N GLY A 608 -4.84 5.20 -25.58
CA GLY A 608 -5.75 5.74 -26.60
C GLY A 608 -5.28 7.08 -27.14
N ALA A 609 -4.10 7.10 -27.78
CA ALA A 609 -3.32 8.31 -28.05
C ALA A 609 -3.95 9.28 -29.08
N GLY A 610 -3.74 10.58 -28.80
CA GLY A 610 -3.94 11.71 -29.72
C GLY A 610 -4.24 13.03 -29.01
N GLY A 611 -3.22 13.83 -28.65
CA GLY A 611 -3.38 15.25 -28.25
C GLY A 611 -3.83 15.54 -26.81
N LYS A 612 -3.79 14.55 -25.90
CA LYS A 612 -4.29 14.68 -24.52
C LYS A 612 -3.22 15.07 -23.51
N THR A 613 -3.65 15.65 -22.38
CA THR A 613 -2.78 15.92 -21.23
C THR A 613 -2.80 14.72 -20.29
N VAL A 614 -1.63 14.21 -19.92
CA VAL A 614 -1.45 13.13 -18.94
C VAL A 614 -0.94 13.72 -17.64
N VAL A 615 -1.61 13.43 -16.55
CA VAL A 615 -1.26 13.92 -15.21
C VAL A 615 -0.77 12.76 -14.35
N LEU A 616 0.53 12.76 -14.09
CA LEU A 616 1.14 11.94 -13.03
C LEU A 616 0.99 12.71 -11.71
N SER A 617 0.30 12.13 -10.73
CA SER A 617 0.02 12.83 -9.47
C SER A 617 0.26 11.98 -8.23
N ALA A 618 0.65 12.63 -7.13
CA ALA A 618 0.66 11.99 -5.81
C ALA A 618 0.23 12.97 -4.71
N SER A 619 -0.68 12.53 -3.82
CA SER A 619 -1.10 13.35 -2.67
C SER A 619 -0.01 13.46 -1.60
N GLY A 620 0.78 12.41 -1.42
CA GLY A 620 1.96 12.32 -0.55
C GLY A 620 3.25 12.59 -1.31
N THR A 621 4.01 11.55 -1.63
CA THR A 621 5.34 11.68 -2.25
C THR A 621 5.34 11.26 -3.71
N LEU A 622 5.88 12.10 -4.59
CA LEU A 622 6.20 11.76 -5.97
C LEU A 622 7.72 11.62 -6.14
N VAL A 623 8.19 10.49 -6.67
CA VAL A 623 9.61 10.23 -6.92
C VAL A 623 9.82 9.94 -8.41
N MET A 624 10.75 10.64 -9.06
CA MET A 624 11.26 10.29 -10.38
C MET A 624 12.71 9.81 -10.25
N ASP A 625 12.93 8.53 -10.53
CA ASP A 625 14.16 7.81 -10.25
C ASP A 625 14.89 7.42 -11.53
N GLY A 626 15.55 8.40 -12.15
CA GLY A 626 16.40 8.23 -13.34
C GLY A 626 15.82 8.87 -14.61
N ASP A 627 16.52 8.67 -15.73
CA ASP A 627 16.21 9.31 -17.00
C ASP A 627 14.87 8.80 -17.59
N LEU A 628 14.09 9.71 -18.16
CA LEU A 628 12.80 9.41 -18.80
C LEU A 628 12.69 10.11 -20.15
N SER A 629 12.51 9.33 -21.21
CA SER A 629 12.22 9.81 -22.56
C SER A 629 10.84 9.33 -23.02
N TRP A 630 10.02 10.22 -23.59
CA TRP A 630 8.69 9.89 -24.11
C TRP A 630 8.35 10.71 -25.38
N GLY A 631 7.32 10.29 -26.13
CA GLY A 631 6.84 11.05 -27.28
C GLY A 631 7.81 11.08 -28.45
N ASP A 632 8.17 9.89 -28.92
CA ASP A 632 9.09 9.72 -30.04
C ASP A 632 8.37 9.80 -31.41
N GLN A 633 7.04 9.62 -31.47
CA GLN A 633 6.24 9.76 -32.69
C GLN A 633 5.37 11.03 -32.67
N THR A 634 5.06 11.59 -33.84
CA THR A 634 4.16 12.76 -33.97
C THR A 634 2.71 12.45 -33.62
N ALA A 635 2.26 11.21 -33.85
CA ALA A 635 0.97 10.70 -33.39
C ALA A 635 0.86 10.71 -31.86
N ASP A 636 2.01 10.67 -31.19
CA ASP A 636 2.16 10.59 -29.75
C ASP A 636 2.35 11.98 -29.12
N LYS A 637 1.80 13.05 -29.69
CA LYS A 637 1.87 14.37 -29.04
C LYS A 637 0.99 14.40 -27.78
N ALA A 638 1.61 14.62 -26.63
CA ALA A 638 0.93 14.80 -25.35
C ALA A 638 1.51 15.97 -24.56
N ARG A 639 0.83 16.39 -23.49
CA ARG A 639 1.42 17.23 -22.44
C ARG A 639 1.58 16.39 -21.19
N LEU A 640 2.81 16.21 -20.72
CA LEU A 640 3.07 15.52 -19.46
C LEU A 640 3.02 16.54 -18.32
N VAL A 641 2.16 16.29 -17.35
CA VAL A 641 2.02 17.09 -16.14
C VAL A 641 2.38 16.22 -14.96
N VAL A 642 3.39 16.61 -14.20
CA VAL A 642 3.83 15.92 -12.99
C VAL A 642 3.45 16.79 -11.79
N MET A 643 2.66 16.26 -10.88
CA MET A 643 2.03 17.02 -9.80
C MET A 643 2.23 16.34 -8.45
N SER A 644 2.67 17.09 -7.45
CA SER A 644 2.77 16.57 -6.08
C SER A 644 2.11 17.52 -5.10
N ALA A 645 1.25 16.99 -4.23
CA ALA A 645 0.73 17.77 -3.11
C ALA A 645 1.70 17.75 -1.91
N GLY A 646 2.33 16.61 -1.62
CA GLY A 646 3.47 16.55 -0.69
C GLY A 646 4.79 16.71 -1.42
N GLU A 647 5.78 15.88 -1.09
CA GLU A 647 7.16 16.02 -1.57
C GLU A 647 7.35 15.51 -3.00
N ALA A 648 7.88 16.36 -3.89
CA ALA A 648 8.37 15.95 -5.21
C ALA A 648 9.89 15.75 -5.16
N LYS A 649 10.37 14.57 -5.56
CA LYS A 649 11.79 14.20 -5.55
C LYS A 649 12.21 13.75 -6.94
N LEU A 650 13.04 14.55 -7.59
CA LEU A 650 13.68 14.24 -8.85
C LEU A 650 15.13 13.85 -8.56
N SER A 651 15.62 12.79 -9.19
CA SER A 651 16.98 12.31 -8.98
C SER A 651 18.00 13.31 -9.53
N PRO A 652 19.09 13.59 -8.78
CA PRO A 652 20.11 14.50 -9.26
C PRO A 652 20.71 14.03 -10.59
N GLY A 653 20.90 14.94 -11.54
CA GLY A 653 21.51 14.61 -12.84
C GLY A 653 20.56 13.99 -13.87
N MET A 654 19.29 13.73 -13.51
CA MET A 654 18.38 13.03 -14.42
C MET A 654 17.96 13.89 -15.62
N THR A 655 17.65 13.23 -16.72
CA THR A 655 17.15 13.83 -17.96
C THR A 655 15.70 13.47 -18.20
N LEU A 656 14.84 14.50 -18.35
CA LEU A 656 13.48 14.38 -18.84
C LEU A 656 13.43 14.88 -20.28
N SER A 657 13.16 13.99 -21.24
CA SER A 657 13.20 14.32 -22.67
C SER A 657 11.96 13.94 -23.45
N SER A 658 11.55 14.80 -24.38
CA SER A 658 10.55 14.49 -25.40
C SER A 658 10.74 15.28 -26.69
N ALA A 659 10.60 14.60 -27.84
CA ALA A 659 10.69 15.25 -29.15
C ALA A 659 9.40 16.02 -29.51
N THR A 660 8.24 15.52 -29.08
CA THR A 660 6.93 16.02 -29.52
C THR A 660 6.09 16.64 -28.41
N SER A 661 6.37 16.31 -27.14
CA SER A 661 5.54 16.69 -26.01
C SER A 661 6.06 17.88 -25.22
N ASP A 662 5.16 18.52 -24.49
CA ASP A 662 5.46 19.56 -23.50
C ASP A 662 5.53 18.97 -22.09
N LEU A 663 6.17 19.70 -21.16
CA LEU A 663 6.31 19.29 -19.77
C LEU A 663 5.89 20.39 -18.80
N VAL A 664 5.10 20.01 -17.80
CA VAL A 664 4.77 20.82 -16.63
C VAL A 664 5.13 20.03 -15.37
N LEU A 665 6.07 20.55 -14.57
CA LEU A 665 6.38 20.07 -13.24
C LEU A 665 5.73 21.00 -12.22
N SER A 666 4.94 20.45 -11.30
CA SER A 666 4.21 21.24 -10.31
C SER A 666 4.24 20.61 -8.92
N SER A 667 4.42 21.44 -7.89
CA SER A 667 4.34 20.99 -6.49
C SER A 667 3.67 22.02 -5.60
N ARG A 668 2.88 21.55 -4.63
CA ARG A 668 2.39 22.38 -3.52
C ARG A 668 3.48 22.65 -2.47
N SER A 669 4.45 21.74 -2.37
CA SER A 669 5.57 21.84 -1.44
C SER A 669 6.75 22.60 -2.07
N ASP A 670 7.86 22.70 -1.36
CA ASP A 670 9.09 23.24 -1.93
C ASP A 670 9.62 22.30 -3.02
N LEU A 671 10.05 22.85 -4.15
CA LEU A 671 10.54 22.07 -5.29
C LEU A 671 12.04 22.34 -5.49
N SER A 672 12.84 21.29 -5.45
CA SER A 672 14.29 21.37 -5.63
C SER A 672 14.71 20.48 -6.80
N LEU A 673 15.38 21.07 -7.78
CA LEU A 673 15.96 20.38 -8.93
C LEU A 673 17.48 20.54 -8.88
N ASP A 674 18.21 19.43 -8.98
CA ASP A 674 19.67 19.39 -8.91
C ASP A 674 20.23 18.66 -10.14
N ALA A 675 21.00 19.37 -10.96
CA ALA A 675 21.59 18.88 -12.21
C ALA A 675 20.57 18.27 -13.19
N VAL A 676 19.28 18.62 -13.09
CA VAL A 676 18.20 18.06 -13.92
C VAL A 676 18.20 18.70 -15.30
N LYS A 677 18.02 17.90 -16.35
CA LYS A 677 17.85 18.37 -17.73
C LYS A 677 16.40 18.22 -18.19
N LEU A 678 15.81 19.30 -18.68
CA LEU A 678 14.42 19.37 -19.15
C LEU A 678 14.41 19.66 -20.66
N LEU A 679 14.35 18.61 -21.49
CA LEU A 679 14.57 18.67 -22.93
C LEU A 679 13.31 18.30 -23.73
N VAL A 680 12.44 19.27 -24.01
CA VAL A 680 11.08 19.04 -24.54
C VAL A 680 10.78 19.86 -25.79
N SER A 681 9.67 19.57 -26.48
CA SER A 681 9.41 20.13 -27.81
C SER A 681 9.23 21.65 -27.80
N GLN A 682 8.14 22.16 -27.21
CA GLN A 682 7.79 23.58 -27.28
C GLN A 682 7.88 24.26 -25.92
N GLU A 683 7.30 23.68 -24.88
CA GLU A 683 7.18 24.32 -23.56
C GLU A 683 7.69 23.44 -22.41
N ALA A 684 8.60 24.00 -21.62
CA ALA A 684 9.04 23.44 -20.34
C ALA A 684 8.61 24.37 -19.20
N THR A 685 7.83 23.85 -18.25
CA THR A 685 7.33 24.63 -17.11
C THR A 685 7.69 23.98 -15.77
N VAL A 686 8.17 24.77 -14.83
CA VAL A 686 8.36 24.44 -13.42
C VAL A 686 7.51 25.38 -12.57
N HIS A 687 6.61 24.86 -11.75
CA HIS A 687 5.64 25.64 -10.98
C HIS A 687 5.59 25.18 -9.51
N GLY A 688 6.15 25.95 -8.60
CA GLY A 688 6.07 25.70 -7.16
C GLY A 688 5.06 26.63 -6.48
N MET A 689 4.17 26.09 -5.65
CA MET A 689 3.28 26.90 -4.79
C MET A 689 4.00 27.46 -3.55
N ARG A 690 5.30 27.17 -3.40
CA ARG A 690 6.16 27.67 -2.32
C ARG A 690 7.50 28.13 -2.88
N ASP A 691 8.61 27.59 -2.36
CA ASP A 691 9.95 27.92 -2.81
C ASP A 691 10.36 26.94 -3.94
N VAL A 692 11.04 27.48 -4.95
CA VAL A 692 11.67 26.70 -6.02
C VAL A 692 13.18 26.96 -5.97
N SER A 693 13.96 25.88 -5.94
CA SER A 693 15.41 25.91 -6.00
C SER A 693 15.91 25.13 -7.20
N LEU A 694 16.67 25.78 -8.08
CA LEU A 694 17.26 25.19 -9.26
C LEU A 694 18.78 25.24 -9.12
N GLN A 695 19.42 24.08 -9.12
CA GLN A 695 20.87 23.94 -9.09
C GLN A 695 21.32 23.21 -10.35
N ASN A 696 22.17 23.84 -11.18
CA ASN A 696 22.74 23.25 -12.39
C ASN A 696 21.69 22.70 -13.39
N VAL A 697 20.50 23.32 -13.45
CA VAL A 697 19.38 22.83 -14.26
C VAL A 697 19.51 23.30 -15.71
N ASP A 698 19.30 22.39 -16.65
CA ASP A 698 19.31 22.70 -18.08
C ASP A 698 17.90 22.70 -18.68
N PHE A 699 17.57 23.74 -19.44
CA PHE A 699 16.31 23.86 -20.18
C PHE A 699 16.54 23.78 -21.69
N GLY A 700 15.85 22.87 -22.37
CA GLY A 700 15.84 22.76 -23.82
C GLY A 700 14.41 22.75 -24.36
N ALA A 701 13.95 23.86 -24.94
CA ALA A 701 12.61 24.00 -25.51
C ALA A 701 12.62 25.02 -26.65
N ASN A 702 11.71 24.91 -27.63
CA ASN A 702 11.70 25.83 -28.77
C ASN A 702 10.95 27.15 -28.47
N ALA A 703 9.79 27.07 -27.81
CA ALA A 703 8.92 28.22 -27.63
C ALA A 703 9.15 28.90 -26.28
N LYS A 704 9.05 28.15 -25.17
CA LYS A 704 8.99 28.76 -23.85
C LYS A 704 9.64 27.91 -22.75
N ALA A 705 10.43 28.56 -21.90
CA ALA A 705 10.79 28.04 -20.58
C ALA A 705 10.13 28.91 -19.49
N THR A 706 9.38 28.31 -18.59
CA THR A 706 8.66 29.01 -17.52
C THR A 706 9.05 28.46 -16.15
N VAL A 707 9.45 29.33 -15.24
CA VAL A 707 9.69 28.97 -13.84
C VAL A 707 8.89 29.89 -12.93
N ARG A 708 7.96 29.34 -12.16
CA ARG A 708 7.11 30.10 -11.23
C ARG A 708 7.25 29.53 -9.83
N ALA A 709 7.39 30.41 -8.84
CA ALA A 709 7.38 30.09 -7.42
C ALA A 709 6.46 31.08 -6.70
N ALA A 710 5.62 30.66 -5.76
CA ALA A 710 4.82 31.63 -5.00
C ALA A 710 5.71 32.53 -4.11
N ARG A 711 6.78 31.96 -3.54
CA ARG A 711 7.63 32.64 -2.55
C ARG A 711 9.00 32.99 -3.14
N ASN A 712 9.99 32.13 -2.95
CA ASN A 712 11.34 32.37 -3.43
C ASN A 712 11.65 31.49 -4.63
N LEU A 713 12.24 32.09 -5.66
CA LEU A 713 12.91 31.38 -6.73
C LEU A 713 14.42 31.60 -6.57
N ASN A 714 15.14 30.54 -6.21
CA ASN A 714 16.60 30.55 -6.10
C ASN A 714 17.16 29.74 -7.27
N VAL A 715 18.03 30.36 -8.06
CA VAL A 715 18.63 29.74 -9.24
C VAL A 715 20.13 29.85 -9.13
N ASP A 716 20.82 28.73 -9.27
CA ASP A 716 22.27 28.64 -9.34
C ASP A 716 22.68 27.70 -10.48
N GLY A 717 23.36 28.22 -11.51
CA GLY A 717 23.89 27.38 -12.59
C GLY A 717 22.89 26.97 -13.67
N MET A 718 21.84 27.75 -13.93
CA MET A 718 20.85 27.40 -14.96
C MET A 718 21.38 27.64 -16.39
N THR A 719 21.22 26.63 -17.25
CA THR A 719 21.67 26.65 -18.65
C THR A 719 20.53 26.41 -19.65
N PHE A 720 20.81 26.70 -20.92
CA PHE A 720 19.89 26.46 -22.03
C PHE A 720 20.60 25.74 -23.18
N SER A 721 20.59 24.41 -23.18
CA SER A 721 21.13 23.61 -24.30
C SER A 721 20.41 23.85 -25.62
N ARG A 722 19.10 24.13 -25.55
CA ARG A 722 18.30 24.61 -26.69
C ARG A 722 17.55 25.89 -26.28
N PRO A 723 18.04 27.07 -26.69
CA PRO A 723 17.45 28.35 -26.30
C PRO A 723 15.99 28.51 -26.74
N PRO A 724 15.03 28.71 -25.81
CA PRO A 724 13.64 28.97 -26.16
C PRO A 724 13.45 30.39 -26.68
N ALA A 725 12.42 30.64 -27.48
CA ALA A 725 12.08 32.00 -27.91
C ALA A 725 11.76 32.95 -26.73
N SER A 726 11.22 32.41 -25.64
CA SER A 726 10.83 33.16 -24.45
C SER A 726 11.20 32.44 -23.15
N VAL A 727 11.72 33.19 -22.18
CA VAL A 727 11.98 32.72 -20.81
C VAL A 727 11.17 33.59 -19.86
N LEU A 728 10.31 32.97 -19.05
CA LEU A 728 9.53 33.64 -18.00
C LEU A 728 9.93 33.10 -16.65
N MET A 729 10.38 33.97 -15.75
CA MET A 729 10.57 33.65 -14.35
C MET A 729 9.69 34.55 -13.49
N GLU A 730 8.99 33.97 -12.52
CA GLU A 730 8.09 34.72 -11.65
C GLU A 730 8.13 34.19 -10.23
N ALA A 731 8.32 35.08 -9.26
CA ALA A 731 8.21 34.75 -7.84
C ALA A 731 7.99 35.99 -6.98
N THR A 732 7.70 35.84 -5.68
CA THR A 732 7.78 36.98 -4.77
C THR A 732 9.20 37.56 -4.77
N THR A 733 10.21 36.70 -4.64
CA THR A 733 11.63 37.08 -4.69
C THR A 733 12.41 36.17 -5.64
N LEU A 734 13.19 36.75 -6.55
CA LEU A 734 14.10 36.01 -7.44
C LEU A 734 15.54 36.26 -7.02
N ARG A 735 16.32 35.18 -6.87
CA ARG A 735 17.76 35.22 -6.63
C ARG A 735 18.45 34.39 -7.71
N LEU A 736 19.24 35.06 -8.53
CA LEU A 736 19.89 34.45 -9.68
C LEU A 736 21.40 34.48 -9.50
N SER A 737 22.02 33.31 -9.61
CA SER A 737 23.45 33.06 -9.57
C SER A 737 23.86 32.19 -10.76
N ASN A 738 25.00 32.51 -11.38
CA ASN A 738 25.59 31.69 -12.45
C ASN A 738 24.59 31.37 -13.57
N VAL A 739 23.85 32.37 -14.04
CA VAL A 739 22.86 32.23 -15.11
C VAL A 739 23.31 32.98 -16.36
N ASN A 740 23.37 32.29 -17.50
CA ASN A 740 23.58 32.93 -18.80
C ASN A 740 22.30 32.89 -19.63
N PHE A 741 21.63 34.04 -19.74
CA PHE A 741 20.45 34.17 -20.58
C PHE A 741 20.83 34.17 -22.08
N PRO A 742 20.09 33.45 -22.94
CA PRO A 742 20.38 33.47 -24.37
C PRO A 742 20.04 34.83 -24.97
N ALA A 743 20.92 35.36 -25.83
CA ALA A 743 20.74 36.68 -26.46
C ALA A 743 19.53 36.74 -27.42
N THR A 744 19.14 35.60 -27.99
CA THR A 744 18.04 35.47 -28.95
C THR A 744 16.67 35.34 -28.29
N SER A 745 16.63 35.11 -26.97
CA SER A 745 15.41 34.86 -26.21
C SER A 745 14.88 36.16 -25.60
N THR A 746 13.55 36.33 -25.59
CA THR A 746 12.91 37.36 -24.77
C THR A 746 12.84 36.88 -23.32
N ILE A 747 13.44 37.62 -22.39
CA ILE A 747 13.48 37.26 -20.98
C ILE A 747 12.54 38.16 -20.17
N ARG A 748 11.65 37.56 -19.38
CA ARG A 748 10.76 38.27 -18.46
C ARG A 748 10.99 37.78 -17.05
N LEU A 749 11.34 38.69 -16.15
CA LEU A 749 11.60 38.41 -14.74
C LEU A 749 10.60 39.21 -13.89
N ASN A 750 9.64 38.55 -13.27
CA ASN A 750 8.58 39.19 -12.51
C ASN A 750 8.78 38.98 -11.00
N SER A 751 8.83 40.05 -10.22
CA SER A 751 8.90 39.99 -8.75
C SER A 751 7.78 40.77 -8.07
N LEU A 752 7.58 40.64 -6.75
CA LEU A 752 6.52 41.38 -6.03
C LEU A 752 6.66 42.90 -6.19
N LYS A 753 7.87 43.44 -6.00
CA LYS A 753 8.18 44.87 -6.06
C LYS A 753 8.52 45.32 -7.48
N GLY A 754 8.95 44.40 -8.33
CA GLY A 754 9.38 44.68 -9.70
C GLY A 754 10.72 45.42 -9.76
N PRO A 755 10.96 46.21 -10.83
CA PRO A 755 12.26 46.81 -11.08
C PRO A 755 12.59 47.96 -10.12
N ILE A 756 13.89 48.18 -9.92
CA ILE A 756 14.47 49.39 -9.32
C ILE A 756 14.56 50.45 -10.42
N ASP A 757 14.10 51.67 -10.10
CA ASP A 757 14.04 52.81 -11.02
C ASP A 757 13.36 52.49 -12.36
N GLY A 758 12.34 51.62 -12.31
CA GLY A 758 11.55 51.24 -13.48
C GLY A 758 12.22 50.27 -14.46
N LYS A 759 13.51 49.93 -14.28
CA LYS A 759 14.24 49.07 -15.23
C LYS A 759 15.10 47.97 -14.61
N TYR A 760 15.78 48.23 -13.49
CA TYR A 760 16.94 47.42 -13.08
C TYR A 760 16.62 46.35 -12.03
N PRO A 761 17.36 45.24 -12.00
CA PRO A 761 17.39 44.34 -10.85
C PRO A 761 18.25 44.96 -9.74
N ASN A 762 18.33 44.26 -8.61
CA ASN A 762 19.35 44.52 -7.61
C ASN A 762 20.65 43.80 -7.98
N PHE A 763 21.80 44.47 -7.90
CA PHE A 763 23.08 43.94 -8.39
C PHE A 763 24.07 43.60 -7.26
N GLY A 764 24.70 42.43 -7.35
CA GLY A 764 25.88 42.05 -6.58
C GLY A 764 25.60 41.15 -5.36
N THR A 765 26.67 40.67 -4.74
CA THR A 765 26.64 39.75 -3.60
C THR A 765 26.53 40.44 -2.24
N ALA A 766 26.84 41.73 -2.16
CA ALA A 766 26.83 42.52 -0.92
C ALA A 766 25.44 43.06 -0.53
N ILE A 767 24.38 42.68 -1.25
CA ILE A 767 23.02 43.14 -0.98
C ILE A 767 22.52 42.51 0.32
N PRO A 768 22.13 43.30 1.34
CA PRO A 768 21.51 42.78 2.56
C PRO A 768 20.26 41.94 2.24
N ALA A 769 20.07 40.81 2.91
CA ALA A 769 18.95 39.90 2.67
C ALA A 769 17.58 40.61 2.70
N ALA A 770 17.41 41.59 3.60
CA ALA A 770 16.18 42.39 3.71
C ALA A 770 15.89 43.21 2.44
N GLN A 771 16.91 43.70 1.74
CA GLN A 771 16.75 44.45 0.49
C GLN A 771 16.45 43.55 -0.70
N GLN A 772 16.80 42.26 -0.61
CA GLN A 772 16.50 41.28 -1.66
C GLN A 772 15.01 40.93 -1.70
N VAL A 773 14.33 40.96 -0.55
CA VAL A 773 12.94 40.53 -0.40
C VAL A 773 12.02 41.32 -1.33
N GLY A 774 11.28 40.56 -2.15
CA GLY A 774 10.28 41.09 -3.08
C GLY A 774 10.87 41.51 -4.43
N ARG A 775 12.17 41.36 -4.68
CA ARG A 775 12.85 41.89 -5.88
C ARG A 775 13.44 40.80 -6.77
N VAL A 776 13.85 41.21 -7.96
CA VAL A 776 14.81 40.46 -8.79
C VAL A 776 16.22 40.82 -8.35
N ASN A 777 17.01 39.82 -7.99
CA ASN A 777 18.37 39.99 -7.49
C ASN A 777 19.35 39.20 -8.35
N PHE A 778 20.31 39.91 -8.95
CA PHE A 778 21.44 39.33 -9.67
C PHE A 778 22.60 39.23 -8.69
N ILE A 779 22.73 38.05 -8.08
CA ILE A 779 23.65 37.82 -6.97
C ILE A 779 25.06 37.63 -7.51
N GLN A 780 25.26 36.71 -8.43
CA GLN A 780 26.59 36.36 -8.94
C GLN A 780 26.52 35.90 -10.40
N ASN A 781 27.49 36.31 -11.23
CA ASN A 781 27.71 35.80 -12.58
C ASN A 781 26.43 35.68 -13.44
N VAL A 782 25.60 36.72 -13.45
CA VAL A 782 24.44 36.79 -14.33
C VAL A 782 24.85 37.49 -15.63
N SER A 783 24.62 36.83 -16.77
CA SER A 783 24.99 37.32 -18.10
C SER A 783 23.85 37.20 -19.10
N SER A 784 23.95 37.97 -20.19
CA SER A 784 23.12 37.82 -21.40
C SER A 784 24.03 37.69 -22.61
N GLY A 785 23.85 36.63 -23.40
CA GLY A 785 24.69 36.36 -24.57
C GLY A 785 26.19 36.21 -24.22
N GLY A 786 26.50 35.73 -23.02
CA GLY A 786 27.88 35.62 -22.52
C GLY A 786 28.46 36.90 -21.89
N ASN A 787 27.78 38.04 -22.00
CA ASN A 787 28.24 39.30 -21.40
C ASN A 787 27.62 39.49 -20.01
N GLN A 788 28.45 39.75 -18.99
CA GLN A 788 27.94 40.02 -17.65
C GLN A 788 27.08 41.29 -17.62
N ILE A 789 25.92 41.22 -16.96
CA ILE A 789 24.96 42.32 -16.83
C ILE A 789 24.79 42.69 -15.36
N ASN A 790 25.91 42.84 -14.64
CA ASN A 790 25.98 43.06 -13.20
C ASN A 790 26.07 44.54 -12.78
N THR A 791 25.99 45.47 -13.74
CA THR A 791 25.95 46.92 -13.49
C THR A 791 24.88 47.54 -14.38
N ARG A 792 24.43 48.77 -14.07
CA ARG A 792 23.45 49.49 -14.91
C ARG A 792 23.95 49.69 -16.35
N GLN A 793 25.19 50.13 -16.51
CA GLN A 793 25.81 50.33 -17.83
C GLN A 793 25.84 49.02 -18.63
N ALA A 794 26.30 47.92 -18.01
CA ALA A 794 26.34 46.62 -18.68
C ALA A 794 24.94 46.08 -18.98
N PHE A 795 23.98 46.26 -18.07
CA PHE A 795 22.59 45.90 -18.28
C PHE A 795 21.94 46.70 -19.44
N ASP A 796 22.26 47.98 -19.57
CA ASP A 796 21.78 48.81 -20.67
C ASP A 796 22.37 48.41 -22.01
N GLN A 797 23.65 48.03 -22.03
CA GLN A 797 24.37 47.65 -23.23
C GLN A 797 24.02 46.23 -23.72
N PHE A 798 23.93 45.26 -22.80
CA PHE A 798 23.81 43.83 -23.15
C PHE A 798 22.49 43.19 -22.68
N GLY A 799 21.72 43.85 -21.83
CA GLY A 799 20.47 43.34 -21.24
C GLY A 799 19.19 43.73 -21.99
N GLY A 800 19.28 44.18 -23.25
CA GLY A 800 18.14 44.70 -24.02
C GLY A 800 16.99 43.69 -24.23
N ASN A 801 17.28 42.39 -24.13
CA ASN A 801 16.29 41.32 -24.22
C ASN A 801 15.63 40.96 -22.87
N LEU A 802 16.06 41.58 -21.76
CA LEU A 802 15.51 41.36 -20.42
C LEU A 802 14.51 42.45 -20.03
N LYS A 803 13.35 42.04 -19.52
CA LYS A 803 12.35 42.92 -18.93
C LYS A 803 12.01 42.48 -17.51
N ILE A 804 12.06 43.42 -16.58
CA ILE A 804 11.68 43.18 -15.18
C ILE A 804 10.30 43.74 -14.92
N GLY A 805 9.38 42.89 -14.47
CA GLY A 805 7.99 43.22 -14.21
C GLY A 805 7.59 43.01 -12.76
N ARG A 806 6.32 43.34 -12.46
CA ARG A 806 5.67 42.96 -11.21
C ARG A 806 4.86 41.68 -11.41
N THR A 807 4.85 40.77 -10.43
CA THR A 807 3.89 39.66 -10.44
C THR A 807 2.48 40.18 -10.16
N GLY A 808 1.50 39.68 -10.91
CA GLY A 808 0.08 40.02 -10.76
C GLY A 808 -0.67 39.14 -9.75
N GLN A 809 -0.04 38.09 -9.24
CA GLN A 809 -0.62 37.19 -8.26
C GLN A 809 0.44 36.83 -7.19
N PRO A 810 0.25 37.24 -5.92
CA PRO A 810 1.09 36.80 -4.81
C PRO A 810 0.83 35.33 -4.43
#